data_AF-A0A2M7KMY7-F1
#
_entry.id   AF-A0A2M7KMY7-F1
#
_cell.length_a   1.000
_cell.length_b   1.000
_cell.length_c   1.000
_cell.angle_alpha   90.00
_cell.angle_beta   90.00
_cell.angle_gamma   90.00
#
_symmetry.space_group_name_H-M   'P 1'
#
loop_
_entity.id
_entity.type
_entity.pdbx_description
1 polymer ?
#
loop_
_entity_poly.entity_id
_entity_poly.type
_entity_poly.pdbx_seq_one_letter_code
_entity_poly.pdbx_strand_id
1 'polypeptide(L)'
;MPLTQPDVVEWRVLVAVRAEGAALPTVTPRVQTQGAEVVSLRPETAALDPARVTAFFLHLRARGKGGAPSITVSLKEAPECSATCKLPLGIDLSALQWESWFEGKDVRSPSVRATPTGEREWKPIRLPKLWEEEGLTWVRTRFVVPAAGKAETLRVRLRAVDDGDVTFVNGHEIGRTMSWDAQRDYPVPPDAVRWGEENELCIAVDNPNAGGGVYRVPLLLTVGDTLPAASVFPEAAMQEESERARPTPLGARLPFRKLVVREGVLRYADGGEVALWGVNYYPQSWTQYGSLKKLGIDHRRSLDEDFADFAQMGLDIIRIHVFDTEISAGDGNLIRNEHLDLLDYLVAQCDKRGICLMLTPMAWWWSPSARPDSFSQNTPKQAMSMWEQSWEAQRNYLRQLLTHKNPYTKRRLVDEPCLVLFEVINEPTYWSYGDVTTGTPGETRLNDELSTRAMEGVRKKWHAFVPDETWQAPHVFAYFRYDLVRRYVNAMIDAMRATGAAQPIAYSSFGMADVDLAQAVADSNCDAITMSAYPGGLRDLTDGENLLSQLGNAPYDSRFAAKARLVYEFDAPGTIRRVGMYPALARHWRNLGVQVACQFQYDARAIANFNPDWAIHYLNLWHTPEKAASFLIGGEVFRRLPRGAEFSTPEDDQLFPPGAVSFQRNAALLCADDCYMQARPTDWQPLPLPKSPRHLVSVGTCPYFEYEGTGVADLRIDDGAAELRLLPDVERRKYGLSGTPEDPLTVLHENEHPFRLRLADWQQARVARKERDQWVRVAGTAGEFVARPGTYRFLRQNSKEIHK
;
A
#
# COMPACT_ATOMS: atom_id res chain seq x y z
N MET A 1 -20.78 42.13 -3.66
CA MET A 1 -20.76 42.45 -5.11
C MET A 1 -22.17 42.32 -5.64
N PRO A 2 -22.65 43.21 -6.53
CA PRO A 2 -23.93 43.00 -7.19
C PRO A 2 -23.82 41.83 -8.17
N LEU A 3 -24.84 40.98 -8.17
CA LEU A 3 -25.03 39.85 -9.08
C LEU A 3 -24.82 40.31 -10.53
N THR A 4 -23.92 39.60 -11.20
CA THR A 4 -23.41 39.84 -12.55
C THR A 4 -24.51 39.92 -13.60
N GLN A 5 -24.25 40.73 -14.63
CA GLN A 5 -25.10 40.90 -15.81
C GLN A 5 -25.53 39.53 -16.39
N PRO A 6 -26.84 39.28 -16.60
CA PRO A 6 -27.40 37.95 -16.89
C PRO A 6 -27.00 37.33 -18.26
N ASP A 7 -26.20 38.01 -19.08
CA ASP A 7 -25.83 37.58 -20.44
C ASP A 7 -24.34 37.22 -20.63
N VAL A 8 -23.53 37.26 -19.55
CA VAL A 8 -22.09 36.98 -19.60
C VAL A 8 -21.78 35.69 -18.86
N VAL A 9 -21.17 34.73 -19.56
CA VAL A 9 -20.63 33.50 -18.97
C VAL A 9 -19.12 33.62 -18.90
N GLU A 10 -18.55 33.37 -17.72
CA GLU A 10 -17.11 33.32 -17.50
C GLU A 10 -16.67 31.88 -17.18
N TRP A 11 -15.57 31.44 -17.78
CA TRP A 11 -14.93 30.16 -17.45
C TRP A 11 -13.54 30.38 -16.94
N ARG A 12 -13.18 29.66 -15.89
CA ARG A 12 -11.81 29.52 -15.41
C ARG A 12 -11.40 28.08 -15.64
N VAL A 13 -10.49 27.88 -16.58
CA VAL A 13 -10.20 26.56 -17.15
C VAL A 13 -8.73 26.26 -16.92
N LEU A 14 -8.47 25.10 -16.33
CA LEU A 14 -7.14 24.53 -16.31
C LEU A 14 -6.98 23.62 -17.54
N VAL A 15 -6.04 23.96 -18.43
CA VAL A 15 -5.72 23.14 -19.59
C VAL A 15 -4.31 22.58 -19.44
N ALA A 16 -4.22 21.25 -19.46
CA ALA A 16 -2.98 20.50 -19.38
C ALA A 16 -2.52 20.06 -20.77
N VAL A 17 -1.24 20.24 -21.06
CA VAL A 17 -0.57 19.77 -22.28
C VAL A 17 0.58 18.84 -21.86
N ARG A 18 0.76 17.74 -22.59
CA ARG A 18 1.87 16.80 -22.41
C ARG A 18 2.85 16.94 -23.57
N ALA A 19 4.13 16.71 -23.28
CA ALA A 19 5.18 16.76 -24.29
C ALA A 19 5.27 15.43 -25.06
N GLU A 20 5.52 15.51 -26.36
CA GLU A 20 5.88 14.37 -27.21
C GLU A 20 7.32 14.54 -27.72
N GLY A 21 8.33 14.48 -26.86
CA GLY A 21 9.71 14.68 -27.33
C GLY A 21 10.74 15.03 -26.27
N ALA A 22 11.68 15.91 -26.60
CA ALA A 22 12.67 16.42 -25.65
C ALA A 22 12.08 17.52 -24.77
N ALA A 23 12.67 17.72 -23.58
CA ALA A 23 12.30 18.84 -22.73
C ALA A 23 12.64 20.19 -23.40
N LEU A 24 11.70 21.15 -23.32
CA LEU A 24 11.87 22.51 -23.80
C LEU A 24 11.87 23.46 -22.58
N PRO A 25 12.94 24.24 -22.35
CA PRO A 25 13.06 25.08 -21.17
C PRO A 25 12.03 26.22 -21.14
N THR A 26 11.48 26.60 -22.29
CA THR A 26 10.44 27.62 -22.39
C THR A 26 9.53 27.31 -23.57
N VAL A 27 8.23 27.27 -23.32
CA VAL A 27 7.15 27.14 -24.29
C VAL A 27 6.10 28.22 -24.06
N THR A 28 5.52 28.68 -25.15
CA THR A 28 4.51 29.73 -25.18
C THR A 28 3.17 29.12 -25.63
N PRO A 29 2.11 29.17 -24.81
CA PRO A 29 0.78 28.71 -25.21
C PRO A 29 0.19 29.63 -26.29
N ARG A 30 -0.47 29.02 -27.27
CA ARG A 30 -1.33 29.66 -28.27
C ARG A 30 -2.74 29.16 -28.06
N VAL A 31 -3.66 30.08 -27.79
CA VAL A 31 -5.06 29.77 -27.46
C VAL A 31 -5.94 30.11 -28.66
N GLN A 32 -6.79 29.16 -29.06
CA GLN A 32 -7.83 29.33 -30.05
C GLN A 32 -9.19 29.06 -29.40
N THR A 33 -10.15 29.96 -29.58
CA THR A 33 -11.49 29.88 -28.97
C THR A 33 -12.58 29.96 -30.04
N GLN A 34 -13.68 29.23 -29.84
CA GLN A 34 -14.90 29.39 -30.64
C GLN A 34 -16.01 29.97 -29.74
N GLY A 35 -16.33 31.25 -29.91
CA GLY A 35 -17.44 31.91 -29.19
C GLY A 35 -17.11 32.47 -27.80
N ALA A 36 -15.82 32.55 -27.42
CA ALA A 36 -15.36 33.16 -26.17
C ALA A 36 -14.11 34.02 -26.38
N GLU A 37 -13.95 35.07 -25.59
CA GLU A 37 -12.75 35.92 -25.49
C GLU A 37 -11.82 35.38 -24.39
N VAL A 38 -10.50 35.41 -24.63
CA VAL A 38 -9.50 35.12 -23.59
C VAL A 38 -9.28 36.37 -22.74
N VAL A 39 -9.77 36.36 -21.51
CA VAL A 39 -9.60 37.45 -20.53
C VAL A 39 -8.19 37.42 -19.95
N SER A 40 -7.69 36.22 -19.61
CA SER A 40 -6.32 36.04 -19.14
C SER A 40 -5.81 34.63 -19.37
N LEU A 41 -4.49 34.50 -19.47
CA LEU A 41 -3.76 33.25 -19.63
C LEU A 41 -2.53 33.27 -18.71
N ARG A 42 -2.38 32.27 -17.85
CA ARG A 42 -1.22 32.16 -16.96
C ARG A 42 -0.71 30.72 -16.85
N PRO A 43 0.61 30.50 -16.68
CA PRO A 43 1.65 31.48 -16.96
C PRO A 43 1.71 31.80 -18.47
N GLU A 44 2.25 32.97 -18.84
CA GLU A 44 2.43 33.34 -20.25
C GLU A 44 3.47 32.47 -20.97
N THR A 45 4.35 31.84 -20.20
CA THR A 45 5.34 30.87 -20.65
C THR A 45 5.55 29.79 -19.57
N ALA A 46 5.86 28.56 -19.95
CA ALA A 46 6.18 27.48 -19.02
C ALA A 46 7.37 26.66 -19.52
N ALA A 47 7.95 25.79 -18.70
CA ALA A 47 8.91 24.79 -19.18
C ALA A 47 8.17 23.47 -19.45
N LEU A 48 8.38 22.89 -20.65
CA LEU A 48 7.77 21.63 -21.08
C LEU A 48 8.76 20.49 -20.81
N ASP A 49 8.31 19.46 -20.10
CA ASP A 49 9.10 18.29 -19.75
C ASP A 49 8.25 17.03 -19.98
N PRO A 50 8.73 16.04 -20.77
CA PRO A 50 8.01 14.78 -21.01
C PRO A 50 7.63 14.01 -19.75
N ALA A 51 8.37 14.21 -18.66
CA ALA A 51 8.11 13.55 -17.38
C ALA A 51 6.99 14.23 -16.57
N ARG A 52 6.38 15.33 -17.03
CA ARG A 52 5.31 16.01 -16.28
C ARG A 52 4.25 16.65 -17.16
N VAL A 53 3.09 16.90 -16.56
CA VAL A 53 2.04 17.71 -17.16
C VAL A 53 2.40 19.19 -17.07
N THR A 54 2.25 19.92 -18.17
CA THR A 54 2.35 21.40 -18.18
C THR A 54 0.95 21.98 -18.25
N ALA A 55 0.53 22.75 -17.23
CA ALA A 55 -0.81 23.32 -17.19
C ALA A 55 -0.84 24.85 -17.35
N PHE A 56 -1.91 25.33 -17.97
CA PHE A 56 -2.21 26.74 -18.18
C PHE A 56 -3.61 27.08 -17.65
N PHE A 57 -3.71 28.20 -16.94
CA PHE A 57 -4.93 28.80 -16.42
C PHE A 57 -5.49 29.78 -17.45
N LEU A 58 -6.64 29.47 -18.04
CA LEU A 58 -7.37 30.33 -18.98
C LEU A 58 -8.65 30.92 -18.36
N HIS A 59 -8.71 32.24 -18.21
CA HIS A 59 -9.95 32.94 -17.92
C HIS A 59 -10.58 33.33 -19.25
N LEU A 60 -11.80 32.87 -19.49
CA LEU A 60 -12.54 33.13 -20.71
C LEU A 60 -13.87 33.79 -20.41
N ARG A 61 -14.35 34.59 -21.38
CA ARG A 61 -15.64 35.27 -21.29
C ARG A 61 -16.40 35.13 -22.61
N ALA A 62 -17.66 34.71 -22.55
CA ALA A 62 -18.56 34.75 -23.70
C ALA A 62 -19.77 35.64 -23.43
N ARG A 63 -20.36 36.17 -24.51
CA ARG A 63 -21.63 36.88 -24.50
C ARG A 63 -22.64 36.11 -25.37
N GLY A 64 -23.76 35.68 -24.80
CA GLY A 64 -24.93 35.20 -25.54
C GLY A 64 -24.93 33.73 -26.03
N LYS A 65 -26.05 33.38 -26.70
CA LYS A 65 -26.59 32.05 -27.05
C LYS A 65 -25.83 31.27 -28.16
N GLY A 66 -24.53 31.07 -28.03
CA GLY A 66 -23.76 30.14 -28.86
C GLY A 66 -23.66 28.75 -28.21
N GLY A 67 -23.52 27.69 -29.02
CA GLY A 67 -23.29 26.32 -28.52
C GLY A 67 -22.03 26.23 -27.63
N ALA A 68 -21.88 25.11 -26.90
CA ALA A 68 -20.79 24.88 -25.95
C ALA A 68 -19.42 25.30 -26.54
N PRO A 69 -18.77 26.36 -26.00
CA PRO A 69 -17.53 26.87 -26.57
C PRO A 69 -16.44 25.82 -26.46
N SER A 70 -15.57 25.75 -27.47
CA SER A 70 -14.36 24.92 -27.42
C SER A 70 -13.12 25.79 -27.39
N ILE A 71 -12.13 25.33 -26.66
CA ILE A 71 -10.80 25.93 -26.61
C ILE A 71 -9.81 24.88 -27.10
N THR A 72 -8.86 25.32 -27.91
CA THR A 72 -7.63 24.55 -28.16
C THR A 72 -6.43 25.35 -27.69
N VAL A 73 -5.60 24.75 -26.86
CA VAL A 73 -4.30 25.28 -26.45
C VAL A 73 -3.23 24.44 -27.13
N SER A 74 -2.39 25.06 -27.95
CA SER A 74 -1.21 24.45 -28.59
C SER A 74 0.04 25.21 -28.17
N LEU A 75 1.20 24.58 -28.14
CA LEU A 75 2.46 25.29 -27.84
C LEU A 75 3.09 25.86 -29.12
N LYS A 76 3.58 27.10 -29.11
CA LYS A 76 4.19 27.71 -30.33
C LYS A 76 5.43 26.95 -30.79
N GLU A 77 6.22 26.48 -29.86
CA GLU A 77 7.50 25.79 -30.05
C GLU A 77 7.33 24.27 -30.26
N ALA A 78 6.14 23.75 -29.98
CA ALA A 78 5.75 22.35 -30.12
C ALA A 78 4.25 22.25 -30.51
N PRO A 79 3.85 22.65 -31.73
CA PRO A 79 2.44 22.77 -32.12
C PRO A 79 1.65 21.46 -32.06
N GLU A 80 2.34 20.33 -32.21
CA GLU A 80 1.80 18.98 -32.03
C GLU A 80 1.34 18.74 -30.58
N CYS A 81 1.99 19.36 -29.61
CA CYS A 81 1.58 19.36 -28.21
C CYS A 81 0.37 20.30 -28.05
N SER A 82 -0.83 19.74 -28.16
CA SER A 82 -2.08 20.49 -28.05
C SER A 82 -3.11 19.77 -27.20
N ALA A 83 -3.99 20.55 -26.57
CA ALA A 83 -5.12 20.05 -25.81
C ALA A 83 -6.37 20.84 -26.19
N THR A 84 -7.43 20.11 -26.53
CA THR A 84 -8.75 20.69 -26.81
C THR A 84 -9.69 20.37 -25.67
N CYS A 85 -10.33 21.40 -25.12
CA CYS A 85 -11.33 21.28 -24.07
C CYS A 85 -12.67 21.83 -24.59
N LYS A 86 -13.74 21.06 -24.39
CA LYS A 86 -15.11 21.56 -24.55
C LYS A 86 -15.55 22.14 -23.22
N LEU A 87 -16.01 23.39 -23.23
CA LEU A 87 -16.52 24.05 -22.03
C LEU A 87 -18.01 23.78 -21.91
N PRO A 88 -18.48 23.23 -20.78
CA PRO A 88 -19.91 23.16 -20.55
C PRO A 88 -20.46 24.58 -20.44
N LEU A 89 -21.72 24.71 -20.81
CA LEU A 89 -22.54 25.79 -20.26
C LEU A 89 -23.07 25.26 -18.92
N GLY A 90 -22.68 25.87 -17.80
CA GLY A 90 -23.00 25.34 -16.47
C GLY A 90 -22.56 26.23 -15.31
N ILE A 91 -22.98 25.88 -14.10
CA ILE A 91 -22.67 26.55 -12.84
C ILE A 91 -21.74 25.64 -12.03
N ASP A 92 -20.60 26.18 -11.58
CA ASP A 92 -19.76 25.51 -10.57
C ASP A 92 -20.43 25.66 -9.20
N LEU A 93 -21.05 24.57 -8.75
CA LEU A 93 -21.79 24.56 -7.49
C LEU A 93 -20.82 24.57 -6.29
N SER A 94 -19.56 24.18 -6.43
CA SER A 94 -18.56 24.27 -5.34
C SER A 94 -18.15 25.70 -5.02
N ALA A 95 -18.32 26.63 -5.96
CA ALA A 95 -18.03 28.05 -5.78
C ALA A 95 -19.16 28.81 -5.05
N LEU A 96 -20.32 28.18 -4.85
CA LEU A 96 -21.45 28.78 -4.15
C LEU A 96 -21.32 28.64 -2.63
N GLN A 97 -22.01 29.51 -1.90
CA GLN A 97 -22.13 29.37 -0.45
C GLN A 97 -23.05 28.19 -0.14
N TRP A 98 -22.58 27.25 0.68
CA TRP A 98 -23.38 26.13 1.17
C TRP A 98 -23.75 26.32 2.63
N GLU A 99 -24.83 25.67 3.03
CA GLU A 99 -25.25 25.56 4.43
C GLU A 99 -25.52 24.09 4.76
N SER A 100 -25.26 23.68 5.99
CA SER A 100 -25.54 22.35 6.51
C SER A 100 -26.46 22.36 7.72
N TRP A 101 -27.19 21.27 7.90
CA TRP A 101 -28.00 21.01 9.09
C TRP A 101 -27.99 19.51 9.40
N PHE A 102 -27.53 19.14 10.59
CA PHE A 102 -27.55 17.75 11.06
C PHE A 102 -28.96 17.40 11.55
N GLU A 103 -29.60 16.42 10.91
CA GLU A 103 -30.96 16.00 11.27
C GLU A 103 -30.96 15.00 12.43
N GLY A 104 -29.99 14.08 12.45
CA GLY A 104 -29.81 13.17 13.56
C GLY A 104 -29.25 11.80 13.17
N LYS A 105 -28.74 11.10 14.18
CA LYS A 105 -28.07 9.79 14.04
C LYS A 105 -28.98 8.63 13.60
N ASP A 106 -30.27 8.72 13.92
CA ASP A 106 -31.23 7.63 13.69
C ASP A 106 -31.99 7.78 12.34
N VAL A 107 -31.69 8.85 11.59
CA VAL A 107 -32.30 9.12 10.28
C VAL A 107 -31.36 8.63 9.18
N ARG A 108 -31.93 7.98 8.15
CA ARG A 108 -31.20 7.37 7.04
C ARG A 108 -31.80 7.77 5.70
N SER A 109 -30.97 7.85 4.66
CA SER A 109 -31.38 8.21 3.30
C SER A 109 -32.56 7.37 2.75
N PRO A 110 -32.74 6.07 3.07
CA PRO A 110 -33.89 5.32 2.58
C PRO A 110 -35.24 5.80 3.14
N SER A 111 -35.29 6.57 4.24
CA SER A 111 -36.52 7.16 4.77
C SER A 111 -36.81 8.57 4.22
N VAL A 112 -35.85 9.20 3.53
CA VAL A 112 -36.00 10.55 2.96
C VAL A 112 -36.96 10.53 1.78
N ARG A 113 -37.98 11.41 1.82
CA ARG A 113 -39.02 11.55 0.78
C ARG A 113 -39.20 12.98 0.27
N ALA A 114 -38.78 13.97 1.03
CA ALA A 114 -38.90 15.39 0.70
C ALA A 114 -37.84 16.19 1.46
N THR A 115 -37.59 17.41 1.00
CA THR A 115 -36.73 18.37 1.69
C THR A 115 -37.36 18.82 3.02
N PRO A 116 -36.55 19.20 4.03
CA PRO A 116 -37.06 19.63 5.33
C PRO A 116 -38.02 20.84 5.24
N THR A 117 -39.13 20.80 5.97
CA THR A 117 -40.09 21.91 6.08
C THR A 117 -40.02 22.58 7.45
N GLY A 118 -40.07 23.92 7.50
CA GLY A 118 -40.05 24.73 8.74
C GLY A 118 -38.70 25.39 9.04
N GLU A 119 -38.65 26.19 10.10
CA GLU A 119 -37.40 26.86 10.53
C GLU A 119 -36.38 25.83 11.05
N ARG A 120 -35.13 25.99 10.60
CA ARG A 120 -33.97 25.15 10.94
C ARG A 120 -32.74 26.03 11.08
N GLU A 121 -31.86 25.64 11.99
CA GLU A 121 -30.59 26.33 12.21
C GLU A 121 -29.53 25.80 11.24
N TRP A 122 -29.52 26.36 10.03
CA TRP A 122 -28.54 26.06 9.00
C TRP A 122 -27.20 26.75 9.31
N LYS A 123 -26.11 26.00 9.25
CA LYS A 123 -24.76 26.49 9.51
C LYS A 123 -23.98 26.61 8.21
N PRO A 124 -23.22 27.69 7.98
CA PRO A 124 -22.35 27.77 6.81
C PRO A 124 -21.40 26.57 6.69
N ILE A 125 -21.28 26.02 5.48
CA ILE A 125 -20.31 24.97 5.15
C ILE A 125 -19.67 25.28 3.80
N ARG A 126 -18.45 24.81 3.57
CA ARG A 126 -17.84 24.79 2.23
C ARG A 126 -17.72 23.33 1.79
N LEU A 127 -18.12 23.06 0.55
CA LEU A 127 -17.97 21.77 -0.10
C LEU A 127 -16.91 21.86 -1.20
N PRO A 128 -16.17 20.77 -1.50
CA PRO A 128 -16.28 19.46 -0.88
C PRO A 128 -15.69 19.41 0.55
N LYS A 129 -16.28 18.58 1.43
CA LYS A 129 -15.85 18.37 2.82
C LYS A 129 -16.35 17.02 3.36
N LEU A 130 -15.51 16.34 4.14
CA LEU A 130 -15.89 15.23 5.03
C LEU A 130 -16.24 15.76 6.44
N TRP A 131 -17.04 15.00 7.16
CA TRP A 131 -17.50 15.27 8.51
C TRP A 131 -17.77 13.97 9.28
N GLU A 132 -17.68 14.02 10.60
CA GLU A 132 -17.69 12.83 11.47
C GLU A 132 -19.08 12.52 12.05
N GLU A 133 -20.06 13.39 11.81
CA GLU A 133 -21.41 13.20 12.33
C GLU A 133 -22.09 11.97 11.72
N GLU A 134 -22.20 10.89 12.50
CA GLU A 134 -22.98 9.71 12.16
C GLU A 134 -24.47 10.03 12.13
N GLY A 135 -25.15 9.76 11.00
CA GLY A 135 -26.54 10.09 10.78
C GLY A 135 -26.80 10.76 9.44
N LEU A 136 -27.96 11.41 9.32
CA LEU A 136 -28.30 12.21 8.16
C LEU A 136 -27.91 13.68 8.36
N THR A 137 -27.11 14.21 7.43
CA THR A 137 -26.78 15.63 7.34
C THR A 137 -27.34 16.20 6.05
N TRP A 138 -28.14 17.26 6.14
CA TRP A 138 -28.57 18.02 4.98
C TRP A 138 -27.55 19.08 4.62
N VAL A 139 -27.30 19.26 3.33
CA VAL A 139 -26.56 20.42 2.79
C VAL A 139 -27.36 21.08 1.68
N ARG A 140 -27.31 22.41 1.58
CA ARG A 140 -28.02 23.15 0.53
C ARG A 140 -27.25 24.35 -0.01
N THR A 141 -27.59 24.75 -1.24
CA THR A 141 -27.13 25.99 -1.86
C THR A 141 -28.20 26.58 -2.78
N ARG A 142 -28.02 27.83 -3.22
CA ARG A 142 -28.94 28.56 -4.10
C ARG A 142 -28.23 29.10 -5.33
N PHE A 143 -28.94 29.08 -6.47
CA PHE A 143 -28.40 29.47 -7.77
C PHE A 143 -29.49 29.99 -8.71
N VAL A 144 -29.12 30.78 -9.72
CA VAL A 144 -30.06 31.26 -10.74
C VAL A 144 -29.77 30.57 -12.06
N VAL A 145 -30.80 30.02 -12.70
CA VAL A 145 -30.72 29.47 -14.06
C VAL A 145 -31.35 30.47 -15.02
N PRO A 146 -30.63 31.03 -16.01
CA PRO A 146 -31.20 32.00 -16.94
C PRO A 146 -32.39 31.43 -17.74
N ALA A 147 -33.44 32.23 -17.95
CA ALA A 147 -34.62 31.84 -18.72
C ALA A 147 -34.31 31.40 -20.16
N ALA A 148 -33.16 31.84 -20.69
CA ALA A 148 -32.61 31.43 -21.97
C ALA A 148 -32.28 29.93 -22.08
N GLY A 149 -32.11 29.21 -20.95
CA GLY A 149 -31.74 27.79 -20.92
C GLY A 149 -32.90 26.80 -21.02
N LYS A 150 -34.15 27.26 -21.15
CA LYS A 150 -35.37 26.41 -21.10
C LYS A 150 -35.42 25.31 -22.18
N ALA A 151 -34.64 25.42 -23.25
CA ALA A 151 -34.56 24.44 -24.34
C ALA A 151 -33.53 23.33 -24.09
N GLU A 152 -32.78 23.39 -22.98
CA GLU A 152 -31.62 22.55 -22.72
C GLU A 152 -31.87 21.54 -21.59
N THR A 153 -31.24 20.36 -21.67
CA THR A 153 -31.28 19.37 -20.58
C THR A 153 -30.27 19.72 -19.51
N LEU A 154 -30.74 19.96 -18.28
CA LEU A 154 -29.89 20.23 -17.12
C LEU A 154 -29.53 18.94 -16.37
N ARG A 155 -28.31 18.88 -15.83
CA ARG A 155 -27.81 17.74 -15.04
C ARG A 155 -27.00 18.24 -13.83
N VAL A 156 -27.28 17.70 -12.65
CA VAL A 156 -26.47 17.86 -11.43
C VAL A 156 -25.47 16.71 -11.34
N ARG A 157 -24.19 17.04 -11.25
CA ARG A 157 -23.09 16.07 -11.24
C ARG A 157 -22.25 16.21 -9.98
N LEU A 158 -22.18 15.16 -9.17
CA LEU A 158 -21.46 15.08 -7.89
C LEU A 158 -20.45 13.92 -7.98
N ARG A 159 -19.18 14.07 -7.55
CA ARG A 159 -18.21 12.96 -7.64
C ARG A 159 -18.38 11.92 -6.55
N ALA A 160 -18.26 12.31 -5.30
CA ALA A 160 -18.34 11.37 -4.19
C ALA A 160 -19.05 12.02 -3.00
N VAL A 161 -20.07 11.34 -2.52
CA VAL A 161 -20.83 11.61 -1.32
C VAL A 161 -20.74 10.35 -0.46
N ASP A 162 -20.22 10.49 0.74
CA ASP A 162 -19.96 9.41 1.68
C ASP A 162 -21.09 9.35 2.74
N ASP A 163 -21.80 8.23 2.93
CA ASP A 163 -21.81 6.97 2.17
C ASP A 163 -22.92 6.94 1.10
N GLY A 164 -23.85 7.89 1.16
CA GLY A 164 -25.00 7.92 0.26
C GLY A 164 -25.70 9.27 0.23
N ASP A 165 -26.51 9.50 -0.80
CA ASP A 165 -27.23 10.74 -0.99
C ASP A 165 -28.66 10.56 -1.49
N VAL A 166 -29.51 11.52 -1.16
CA VAL A 166 -30.75 11.86 -1.88
C VAL A 166 -30.70 13.33 -2.24
N THR A 167 -30.81 13.65 -3.52
CA THR A 167 -30.58 15.00 -4.05
C THR A 167 -31.88 15.59 -4.62
N PHE A 168 -32.14 16.86 -4.30
CA PHE A 168 -33.35 17.60 -4.65
C PHE A 168 -33.07 18.94 -5.31
N VAL A 169 -33.87 19.32 -6.31
CA VAL A 169 -33.92 20.69 -6.86
C VAL A 169 -35.31 21.26 -6.62
N ASN A 170 -35.40 22.38 -5.90
CA ASN A 170 -36.66 23.03 -5.50
C ASN A 170 -37.68 22.04 -4.90
N GLY A 171 -37.21 21.12 -4.06
CA GLY A 171 -38.04 20.09 -3.42
C GLY A 171 -38.37 18.87 -4.29
N HIS A 172 -38.00 18.85 -5.57
CA HIS A 172 -38.16 17.69 -6.45
C HIS A 172 -36.93 16.80 -6.36
N GLU A 173 -37.11 15.52 -6.02
CA GLU A 173 -36.02 14.54 -6.03
C GLU A 173 -35.52 14.34 -7.47
N ILE A 174 -34.22 14.50 -7.68
CA ILE A 174 -33.58 14.30 -9.00
C ILE A 174 -32.73 13.04 -9.04
N GLY A 175 -32.37 12.48 -7.88
CA GLY A 175 -31.63 11.22 -7.80
C GLY A 175 -31.23 10.83 -6.39
N ARG A 176 -30.76 9.58 -6.26
CA ARG A 176 -30.24 8.98 -5.04
C ARG A 176 -29.20 7.92 -5.36
N THR A 177 -28.16 7.79 -4.52
CA THR A 177 -27.09 6.79 -4.69
C THR A 177 -26.61 6.34 -3.31
N MET A 178 -26.41 5.03 -3.11
CA MET A 178 -25.83 4.44 -1.90
C MET A 178 -24.45 3.86 -2.23
N SER A 179 -23.43 4.71 -2.18
CA SER A 179 -22.02 4.36 -2.37
C SER A 179 -21.16 5.55 -2.00
N TRP A 180 -20.11 5.30 -1.22
CA TRP A 180 -19.17 6.32 -0.77
C TRP A 180 -18.29 6.92 -1.89
N ASP A 181 -18.10 6.24 -3.02
CA ASP A 181 -17.17 6.66 -4.08
C ASP A 181 -17.77 6.75 -5.49
N ALA A 182 -19.02 6.28 -5.68
CA ALA A 182 -19.68 6.30 -6.99
C ALA A 182 -19.93 7.72 -7.49
N GLN A 183 -19.73 7.96 -8.78
CA GLN A 183 -20.10 9.23 -9.41
C GLN A 183 -21.62 9.37 -9.55
N ARG A 184 -22.15 10.56 -9.23
CA ARG A 184 -23.56 10.93 -9.41
C ARG A 184 -23.72 11.78 -10.66
N ASP A 185 -24.68 11.42 -11.50
CA ASP A 185 -25.11 12.23 -12.63
C ASP A 185 -26.65 12.20 -12.73
N TYR A 186 -27.29 13.21 -12.16
CA TYR A 186 -28.74 13.30 -12.03
C TYR A 186 -29.33 14.29 -13.03
N PRO A 187 -30.20 13.85 -13.97
CA PRO A 187 -30.93 14.77 -14.83
C PRO A 187 -31.90 15.60 -14.00
N VAL A 188 -31.98 16.90 -14.27
CA VAL A 188 -32.92 17.81 -13.61
C VAL A 188 -34.16 17.95 -14.48
N PRO A 189 -35.36 17.57 -14.00
CA PRO A 189 -36.60 17.76 -14.72
C PRO A 189 -36.83 19.25 -15.04
N PRO A 190 -37.17 19.64 -16.29
CA PRO A 190 -37.33 21.05 -16.65
C PRO A 190 -38.40 21.80 -15.85
N ASP A 191 -39.41 21.07 -15.34
CA ASP A 191 -40.49 21.53 -14.48
C ASP A 191 -40.08 21.70 -13.01
N ALA A 192 -38.99 21.05 -12.58
CA ALA A 192 -38.38 21.28 -11.27
C ALA A 192 -37.61 22.62 -11.20
N VAL A 193 -37.36 23.27 -12.35
CA VAL A 193 -36.50 24.46 -12.45
C VAL A 193 -37.32 25.75 -12.53
N ARG A 194 -36.98 26.71 -11.69
CA ARG A 194 -37.50 28.09 -11.73
C ARG A 194 -36.63 28.92 -12.66
N TRP A 195 -37.01 28.97 -13.92
CA TRP A 195 -36.26 29.63 -14.99
C TRP A 195 -36.27 31.16 -14.86
N GLY A 196 -35.09 31.78 -14.84
CA GLY A 196 -34.91 33.22 -14.64
C GLY A 196 -34.99 33.65 -13.17
N GLU A 197 -35.16 32.71 -12.24
CA GLU A 197 -35.35 32.95 -10.82
C GLU A 197 -34.34 32.15 -9.97
N GLU A 198 -34.33 32.37 -8.66
CA GLU A 198 -33.52 31.61 -7.71
C GLU A 198 -34.07 30.19 -7.50
N ASN A 199 -33.18 29.22 -7.55
CA ASN A 199 -33.39 27.80 -7.35
C ASN A 199 -32.61 27.33 -6.12
N GLU A 200 -33.09 26.27 -5.47
CA GLU A 200 -32.41 25.62 -4.35
C GLU A 200 -32.00 24.19 -4.74
N LEU A 201 -30.75 23.83 -4.47
CA LEU A 201 -30.26 22.45 -4.50
C LEU A 201 -30.08 21.99 -3.05
N CYS A 202 -30.66 20.85 -2.69
CA CYS A 202 -30.61 20.29 -1.35
C CYS A 202 -30.20 18.81 -1.42
N ILE A 203 -29.23 18.40 -0.61
CA ILE A 203 -28.67 17.04 -0.60
C ILE A 203 -28.78 16.50 0.83
N ALA A 204 -29.48 15.38 1.00
CA ALA A 204 -29.48 14.59 2.22
C ALA A 204 -28.35 13.57 2.14
N VAL A 205 -27.33 13.73 2.97
CA VAL A 205 -26.14 12.87 3.02
C VAL A 205 -26.26 11.90 4.19
N ASP A 206 -26.13 10.60 3.93
CA ASP A 206 -26.26 9.55 4.93
C ASP A 206 -24.91 8.98 5.30
N ASN A 207 -24.55 9.13 6.57
CA ASN A 207 -23.32 8.61 7.17
C ASN A 207 -23.69 7.47 8.17
N PRO A 208 -23.68 6.19 7.77
CA PRO A 208 -24.03 5.06 8.62
C PRO A 208 -23.01 4.81 9.74
N ASN A 209 -21.71 5.01 9.50
CA ASN A 209 -20.63 4.82 10.46
C ASN A 209 -19.36 5.56 10.02
N ALA A 210 -18.53 5.97 10.99
CA ALA A 210 -17.29 6.73 10.72
C ALA A 210 -17.53 8.08 10.02
N GLY A 211 -16.80 8.39 8.95
CA GLY A 211 -16.84 9.69 8.27
C GLY A 211 -17.82 9.72 7.09
N GLY A 212 -18.56 10.80 6.94
CA GLY A 212 -19.49 11.05 5.83
C GLY A 212 -19.25 12.42 5.17
N GLY A 213 -19.86 12.67 4.01
CA GLY A 213 -19.90 14.01 3.42
C GLY A 213 -19.83 14.10 1.91
N VAL A 214 -20.07 15.29 1.34
CA VAL A 214 -19.84 15.55 -0.10
C VAL A 214 -18.37 15.91 -0.26
N TYR A 215 -17.49 14.95 -0.54
CA TYR A 215 -16.05 15.11 -0.31
C TYR A 215 -15.15 15.08 -1.55
N ARG A 216 -15.67 14.78 -2.74
CA ARG A 216 -14.90 14.90 -4.00
C ARG A 216 -15.63 15.74 -5.04
N VAL A 217 -14.85 16.27 -5.99
CA VAL A 217 -15.31 16.99 -7.18
C VAL A 217 -15.26 16.13 -8.45
N PRO A 218 -16.07 16.43 -9.49
CA PRO A 218 -16.89 17.63 -9.70
C PRO A 218 -18.11 17.79 -8.79
N LEU A 219 -18.53 19.05 -8.61
CA LEU A 219 -19.80 19.48 -8.01
C LEU A 219 -20.38 20.57 -8.94
N LEU A 220 -21.18 20.16 -9.94
CA LEU A 220 -21.56 21.00 -11.08
C LEU A 220 -23.05 20.90 -11.44
N LEU A 221 -23.64 21.99 -11.92
CA LEU A 221 -24.88 21.99 -12.69
C LEU A 221 -24.54 22.29 -14.15
N THR A 222 -24.93 21.44 -15.09
CA THR A 222 -24.49 21.54 -16.50
C THR A 222 -25.64 21.41 -17.48
N VAL A 223 -25.48 22.03 -18.65
CA VAL A 223 -26.31 21.86 -19.85
C VAL A 223 -25.70 20.76 -20.75
N GLY A 224 -26.51 19.79 -21.14
CA GLY A 224 -26.16 18.74 -22.10
C GLY A 224 -25.28 17.60 -21.55
N ASP A 225 -24.85 16.71 -22.45
CA ASP A 225 -24.20 15.44 -22.09
C ASP A 225 -22.67 15.55 -21.85
N THR A 226 -22.03 16.67 -22.21
CA THR A 226 -20.58 16.83 -22.06
C THR A 226 -20.19 17.41 -20.70
N LEU A 227 -19.28 16.74 -20.00
CA LEU A 227 -18.56 17.24 -18.84
C LEU A 227 -17.30 18.02 -19.28
N PRO A 228 -16.93 19.13 -18.63
CA PRO A 228 -15.52 19.52 -18.61
C PRO A 228 -14.77 18.44 -17.84
N ALA A 229 -13.54 18.14 -18.24
CA ALA A 229 -12.67 17.33 -17.39
C ALA A 229 -12.50 18.08 -16.05
N ALA A 230 -13.17 17.58 -15.00
CA ALA A 230 -13.11 18.15 -13.66
C ALA A 230 -11.72 18.01 -13.04
N SER A 231 -10.88 17.17 -13.63
CA SER A 231 -9.47 16.97 -13.32
C SER A 231 -8.69 17.05 -14.62
N VAL A 232 -7.53 17.72 -14.61
CA VAL A 232 -6.57 17.66 -15.72
C VAL A 232 -5.88 16.29 -15.83
N PHE A 233 -6.06 15.45 -14.83
CA PHE A 233 -5.57 14.09 -14.80
C PHE A 233 -6.73 13.15 -15.16
N PRO A 234 -6.63 12.39 -16.26
CA PRO A 234 -7.65 11.42 -16.61
C PRO A 234 -7.68 10.29 -15.57
N GLU A 235 -8.85 9.64 -15.44
CA GLU A 235 -8.92 8.33 -14.79
C GLU A 235 -7.99 7.37 -15.54
N ALA A 236 -7.32 6.50 -14.80
CA ALA A 236 -6.43 5.54 -15.43
C ALA A 236 -7.24 4.42 -16.09
N ALA A 237 -6.79 4.02 -17.29
CA ALA A 237 -7.15 2.70 -17.78
C ALA A 237 -6.57 1.63 -16.84
N MET A 238 -7.24 0.49 -16.79
CA MET A 238 -6.67 -0.70 -16.17
C MET A 238 -5.80 -1.41 -17.21
N GLN A 239 -4.60 -1.81 -16.81
CA GLN A 239 -3.63 -2.54 -17.59
C GLN A 239 -3.64 -4.01 -17.14
N GLU A 240 -3.80 -4.90 -18.10
CA GLU A 240 -3.55 -6.32 -17.90
C GLU A 240 -2.06 -6.60 -17.83
N GLU A 241 -1.64 -7.57 -17.00
CA GLU A 241 -0.22 -7.87 -16.84
C GLU A 241 0.43 -8.38 -18.15
N SER A 242 -0.38 -8.93 -19.06
CA SER A 242 0.02 -9.35 -20.41
C SER A 242 0.51 -8.21 -21.32
N GLU A 243 0.20 -6.96 -20.98
CA GLU A 243 0.64 -5.75 -21.70
C GLU A 243 2.05 -5.28 -21.31
N ARG A 244 2.59 -5.76 -20.18
CA ARG A 244 3.96 -5.47 -19.74
C ARG A 244 4.97 -6.41 -20.39
N ALA A 245 6.26 -6.14 -20.18
CA ALA A 245 7.32 -7.04 -20.61
C ALA A 245 7.03 -8.48 -20.12
N ARG A 246 7.21 -9.47 -21.00
CA ARG A 246 6.87 -10.87 -20.69
C ARG A 246 7.68 -11.40 -19.49
N PRO A 247 7.11 -12.30 -18.67
CA PRO A 247 7.85 -12.96 -17.61
C PRO A 247 9.09 -13.68 -18.15
N THR A 248 10.20 -13.54 -17.45
CA THR A 248 11.48 -14.21 -17.79
C THR A 248 11.93 -15.11 -16.64
N PRO A 249 12.83 -16.08 -16.88
CA PRO A 249 13.37 -16.89 -15.80
C PRO A 249 13.91 -16.03 -14.65
N LEU A 250 13.63 -16.46 -13.43
CA LEU A 250 14.14 -15.79 -12.24
C LEU A 250 15.67 -15.86 -12.23
N GLY A 251 16.32 -14.75 -11.91
CA GLY A 251 17.74 -14.76 -11.59
C GLY A 251 17.96 -15.41 -10.22
N ALA A 252 19.11 -16.06 -10.02
CA ALA A 252 19.50 -16.45 -8.67
C ALA A 252 19.54 -15.20 -7.76
N ARG A 253 19.30 -15.35 -6.46
CA ARG A 253 19.42 -14.22 -5.53
C ARG A 253 20.87 -13.90 -5.16
N LEU A 254 21.68 -14.94 -5.05
CA LEU A 254 23.08 -14.86 -4.64
C LEU A 254 24.03 -15.19 -5.80
N PRO A 255 25.27 -14.65 -5.80
CA PRO A 255 25.74 -13.58 -4.92
C PRO A 255 24.91 -12.29 -5.12
N PHE A 256 24.93 -11.40 -4.12
CA PHE A 256 24.18 -10.14 -4.20
C PHE A 256 24.55 -9.37 -5.46
N ARG A 257 23.53 -8.87 -6.15
CA ARG A 257 23.64 -8.11 -7.39
C ARG A 257 22.76 -6.89 -7.31
N LYS A 258 23.21 -5.82 -7.97
CA LYS A 258 22.41 -4.60 -8.10
C LYS A 258 21.08 -4.92 -8.78
N LEU A 259 20.01 -4.34 -8.25
CA LEU A 259 18.70 -4.39 -8.87
C LEU A 259 18.50 -3.15 -9.75
N VAL A 260 17.77 -3.31 -10.83
CA VAL A 260 17.39 -2.23 -11.76
C VAL A 260 15.95 -2.43 -12.20
N VAL A 261 15.25 -1.34 -12.49
CA VAL A 261 13.93 -1.40 -13.12
C VAL A 261 14.08 -1.14 -14.61
N ARG A 262 13.52 -2.02 -15.44
CA ARG A 262 13.49 -1.89 -16.90
C ARG A 262 12.10 -2.28 -17.39
N GLU A 263 11.44 -1.38 -18.12
CA GLU A 263 10.07 -1.60 -18.65
C GLU A 263 9.10 -1.99 -17.53
N GLY A 264 9.22 -1.33 -16.38
CA GLY A 264 8.48 -1.64 -15.16
C GLY A 264 8.90 -2.91 -14.45
N VAL A 265 9.81 -3.73 -14.97
CA VAL A 265 10.20 -5.00 -14.32
C VAL A 265 11.48 -4.83 -13.51
N LEU A 266 11.46 -5.26 -12.25
CA LEU A 266 12.61 -5.37 -11.38
C LEU A 266 13.50 -6.54 -11.82
N ARG A 267 14.76 -6.28 -12.13
CA ARG A 267 15.72 -7.25 -12.64
C ARG A 267 17.03 -7.16 -11.87
N TYR A 268 17.74 -8.28 -11.77
CA TYR A 268 19.16 -8.22 -11.50
C TYR A 268 19.86 -7.53 -12.69
N ALA A 269 20.92 -6.77 -12.43
CA ALA A 269 21.61 -5.99 -13.46
C ALA A 269 22.13 -6.83 -14.65
N ASP A 270 22.34 -8.13 -14.44
CA ASP A 270 22.74 -9.14 -15.43
C ASP A 270 21.56 -9.79 -16.21
N GLY A 271 20.30 -9.49 -15.85
CA GLY A 271 19.11 -9.73 -16.67
C GLY A 271 17.99 -10.53 -16.03
N GLY A 272 18.29 -11.39 -15.04
CA GLY A 272 17.30 -12.28 -14.41
C GLY A 272 16.18 -11.51 -13.71
N GLU A 273 14.95 -12.02 -13.77
CA GLU A 273 13.81 -11.42 -13.07
C GLU A 273 13.91 -11.66 -11.56
N VAL A 274 13.41 -10.70 -10.78
CA VAL A 274 13.42 -10.76 -9.31
C VAL A 274 12.08 -11.32 -8.80
N ALA A 275 12.15 -12.23 -7.84
CA ALA A 275 11.05 -12.65 -6.98
C ALA A 275 11.59 -12.88 -5.56
N LEU A 276 11.38 -11.94 -4.64
CA LEU A 276 11.85 -12.02 -3.25
C LEU A 276 10.67 -12.11 -2.28
N TRP A 277 10.64 -13.16 -1.47
CA TRP A 277 9.64 -13.38 -0.42
C TRP A 277 10.24 -13.17 0.97
N GLY A 278 9.57 -12.40 1.82
CA GLY A 278 10.15 -11.92 3.07
C GLY A 278 9.16 -11.49 4.13
N VAL A 279 9.69 -10.86 5.18
CA VAL A 279 8.93 -10.35 6.34
C VAL A 279 9.42 -8.94 6.68
N ASN A 280 8.61 -8.15 7.38
CA ASN A 280 9.15 -7.06 8.18
C ASN A 280 9.63 -7.55 9.54
N TYR A 281 10.49 -6.77 10.19
CA TYR A 281 11.17 -7.20 11.42
C TYR A 281 11.61 -6.02 12.30
N TYR A 282 11.38 -6.14 13.62
CA TYR A 282 11.42 -5.02 14.56
C TYR A 282 12.20 -5.17 15.88
N PRO A 283 13.03 -6.19 16.18
CA PRO A 283 13.74 -6.24 17.47
C PRO A 283 14.66 -5.06 17.79
N GLN A 284 15.10 -4.30 16.78
CA GLN A 284 15.85 -3.06 16.95
C GLN A 284 15.00 -1.84 17.37
N SER A 285 13.67 -1.95 17.37
CA SER A 285 12.75 -0.81 17.55
C SER A 285 11.38 -1.22 18.12
N TRP A 286 10.47 -0.25 18.24
CA TRP A 286 9.06 -0.46 18.60
C TRP A 286 8.85 -1.29 19.89
N THR A 287 7.78 -2.07 19.97
CA THR A 287 7.41 -2.85 21.15
C THR A 287 8.35 -4.03 21.37
N GLN A 288 8.80 -4.74 20.31
CA GLN A 288 9.70 -5.88 20.48
C GLN A 288 11.02 -5.49 21.16
N TYR A 289 11.60 -4.33 20.80
CA TYR A 289 12.77 -3.80 21.50
C TYR A 289 12.49 -3.62 23.00
N GLY A 290 11.37 -2.97 23.36
CA GLY A 290 10.98 -2.72 24.74
C GLY A 290 10.72 -4.00 25.53
N SER A 291 10.05 -4.99 24.91
CA SER A 291 9.74 -6.29 25.51
C SER A 291 11.00 -7.10 25.80
N LEU A 292 11.93 -7.19 24.85
CA LEU A 292 13.23 -7.86 25.04
C LEU A 292 14.01 -7.21 26.19
N LYS A 293 14.08 -5.86 26.19
CA LYS A 293 14.77 -5.08 27.22
C LYS A 293 14.18 -5.30 28.60
N LYS A 294 12.84 -5.26 28.73
CA LYS A 294 12.12 -5.48 29.99
C LYS A 294 12.36 -6.87 30.57
N LEU A 295 12.54 -7.88 29.71
CA LEU A 295 12.83 -9.26 30.10
C LEU A 295 14.32 -9.55 30.33
N GLY A 296 15.20 -8.57 30.10
CA GLY A 296 16.65 -8.77 30.20
C GLY A 296 17.22 -9.70 29.13
N ILE A 297 16.53 -9.84 28.00
CA ILE A 297 16.97 -10.66 26.86
C ILE A 297 17.87 -9.79 25.98
N ASP A 298 19.07 -10.29 25.69
CA ASP A 298 20.01 -9.61 24.80
C ASP A 298 19.47 -9.55 23.36
N HIS A 299 19.31 -8.34 22.82
CA HIS A 299 18.76 -8.13 21.49
C HIS A 299 19.60 -8.76 20.38
N ARG A 300 20.94 -8.77 20.51
CA ARG A 300 21.81 -9.37 19.49
C ARG A 300 21.66 -10.88 19.43
N ARG A 301 21.54 -11.52 20.59
CA ARG A 301 21.20 -12.93 20.69
C ARG A 301 19.84 -13.20 20.04
N SER A 302 18.81 -12.39 20.32
CA SER A 302 17.50 -12.54 19.66
C SER A 302 17.63 -12.41 18.14
N LEU A 303 18.36 -11.40 17.66
CA LEU A 303 18.66 -11.23 16.23
C LEU A 303 19.35 -12.48 15.66
N ASP A 304 20.40 -13.01 16.30
CA ASP A 304 21.10 -14.19 15.81
C ASP A 304 20.21 -15.44 15.74
N GLU A 305 19.31 -15.60 16.71
CA GLU A 305 18.33 -16.67 16.78
C GLU A 305 17.28 -16.56 15.66
N ASP A 306 16.69 -15.37 15.47
CA ASP A 306 15.69 -15.12 14.44
C ASP A 306 16.30 -15.21 13.03
N PHE A 307 17.53 -14.75 12.83
CA PHE A 307 18.23 -14.92 11.55
C PHE A 307 18.58 -16.38 11.25
N ALA A 308 18.71 -17.25 12.26
CA ALA A 308 18.80 -18.69 12.03
C ALA A 308 17.45 -19.28 11.59
N ASP A 309 16.34 -18.76 12.13
CA ASP A 309 14.99 -19.11 11.66
C ASP A 309 14.78 -18.62 10.22
N PHE A 310 15.18 -17.40 9.86
CA PHE A 310 15.08 -16.86 8.50
C PHE A 310 15.85 -17.70 7.47
N ALA A 311 17.05 -18.17 7.84
CA ALA A 311 17.83 -19.07 7.00
C ALA A 311 17.15 -20.44 6.83
N GLN A 312 16.55 -20.98 7.90
CA GLN A 312 15.77 -22.21 7.82
C GLN A 312 14.54 -22.03 6.92
N MET A 313 13.83 -20.91 7.07
CA MET A 313 12.66 -20.56 6.28
C MET A 313 12.98 -20.23 4.81
N GLY A 314 14.26 -20.04 4.46
CA GLY A 314 14.66 -19.64 3.12
C GLY A 314 14.12 -18.26 2.74
N LEU A 315 14.11 -17.31 3.69
CA LEU A 315 13.70 -15.93 3.39
C LEU A 315 14.66 -15.29 2.39
N ASP A 316 14.09 -14.62 1.39
CA ASP A 316 14.85 -13.91 0.38
C ASP A 316 15.26 -12.53 0.86
N ILE A 317 14.34 -11.85 1.54
CA ILE A 317 14.44 -10.44 1.91
C ILE A 317 13.82 -10.17 3.29
N ILE A 318 14.32 -9.15 3.96
CA ILE A 318 13.67 -8.51 5.11
C ILE A 318 13.45 -7.04 4.78
N ARG A 319 12.29 -6.50 5.13
CA ARG A 319 12.04 -5.06 5.12
C ARG A 319 12.09 -4.51 6.55
N ILE A 320 12.64 -3.31 6.71
CA ILE A 320 12.71 -2.64 8.00
C ILE A 320 12.05 -1.26 7.89
N HIS A 321 11.05 -1.01 8.73
CA HIS A 321 10.71 0.36 9.11
C HIS A 321 11.83 0.90 9.97
N VAL A 322 12.47 1.95 9.50
CA VAL A 322 13.37 2.71 10.35
C VAL A 322 12.52 3.77 11.03
N PHE A 323 12.34 3.61 12.33
CA PHE A 323 11.70 4.61 13.18
C PHE A 323 12.65 5.80 13.33
N ASP A 324 12.62 6.70 12.36
CA ASP A 324 13.40 7.93 12.34
C ASP A 324 13.17 8.77 13.61
N THR A 325 12.00 8.62 14.23
CA THR A 325 11.65 9.23 15.52
C THR A 325 12.54 8.79 16.68
N GLU A 326 13.19 7.62 16.58
CA GLU A 326 14.10 7.10 17.61
C GLU A 326 15.56 7.50 17.37
N ILE A 327 15.92 7.83 16.12
CA ILE A 327 17.32 7.97 15.69
C ILE A 327 17.63 9.32 15.02
N SER A 328 16.76 10.32 15.15
CA SER A 328 16.99 11.66 14.59
C SER A 328 16.71 12.79 15.57
N ALA A 329 17.31 13.94 15.32
CA ALA A 329 16.96 15.24 15.92
C ALA A 329 16.04 16.05 15.00
N GLY A 330 15.60 17.22 15.47
CA GLY A 330 14.55 18.01 14.83
C GLY A 330 14.94 18.64 13.50
N ASP A 331 16.25 18.86 13.30
CA ASP A 331 16.85 19.31 12.04
C ASP A 331 17.27 18.14 11.13
N GLY A 332 16.89 16.90 11.49
CA GLY A 332 17.24 15.70 10.75
C GLY A 332 18.63 15.15 11.02
N ASN A 333 19.38 15.68 11.99
CA ASN A 333 20.67 15.08 12.34
C ASN A 333 20.49 13.65 12.87
N LEU A 334 21.28 12.72 12.32
CA LEU A 334 21.27 11.32 12.73
C LEU A 334 21.88 11.19 14.13
N ILE A 335 21.16 10.53 15.03
CA ILE A 335 21.56 10.28 16.41
C ILE A 335 22.07 8.86 16.55
N ARG A 336 23.31 8.72 17.02
CA ARG A 336 23.89 7.42 17.37
C ARG A 336 23.42 6.99 18.74
N ASN A 337 22.68 5.89 18.78
CA ASN A 337 22.17 5.27 19.99
C ASN A 337 22.07 3.75 19.81
N GLU A 338 21.49 3.07 20.81
CA GLU A 338 21.30 1.61 20.81
C GLU A 338 20.45 1.13 19.62
N HIS A 339 19.40 1.87 19.23
CA HIS A 339 18.55 1.51 18.08
C HIS A 339 19.33 1.50 16.76
N LEU A 340 20.13 2.54 16.50
CA LEU A 340 20.98 2.59 15.30
C LEU A 340 22.06 1.52 15.32
N ASP A 341 22.66 1.21 16.47
CA ASP A 341 23.65 0.15 16.62
C ASP A 341 23.05 -1.26 16.38
N LEU A 342 21.81 -1.50 16.82
CA LEU A 342 21.09 -2.74 16.53
C LEU A 342 20.69 -2.85 15.05
N LEU A 343 20.29 -1.75 14.42
CA LEU A 343 20.07 -1.70 12.97
C LEU A 343 21.36 -2.03 12.21
N ASP A 344 22.49 -1.46 12.63
CA ASP A 344 23.81 -1.77 12.06
C ASP A 344 24.16 -3.26 12.21
N TYR A 345 23.89 -3.86 13.38
CA TYR A 345 24.12 -5.29 13.60
C TYR A 345 23.22 -6.16 12.71
N LEU A 346 21.94 -5.80 12.57
CA LEU A 346 20.97 -6.47 11.71
C LEU A 346 21.44 -6.46 10.24
N VAL A 347 21.88 -5.31 9.73
CA VAL A 347 22.45 -5.17 8.38
C VAL A 347 23.64 -6.13 8.18
N ALA A 348 24.51 -6.25 9.18
CA ALA A 348 25.63 -7.19 9.14
C ALA A 348 25.17 -8.66 9.15
N GLN A 349 24.09 -9.00 9.86
CA GLN A 349 23.52 -10.35 9.82
C GLN A 349 22.89 -10.67 8.46
N CYS A 350 22.23 -9.70 7.80
CA CYS A 350 21.73 -9.84 6.43
C CYS A 350 22.86 -10.16 5.46
N ASP A 351 23.96 -9.38 5.49
CA ASP A 351 25.11 -9.59 4.61
C ASP A 351 25.76 -10.96 4.85
N LYS A 352 26.00 -11.31 6.12
CA LYS A 352 26.60 -12.60 6.51
C LYS A 352 25.79 -13.82 6.06
N ARG A 353 24.46 -13.73 6.03
CA ARG A 353 23.56 -14.86 5.69
C ARG A 353 22.99 -14.79 4.28
N GLY A 354 23.39 -13.81 3.49
CA GLY A 354 22.91 -13.67 2.12
C GLY A 354 21.43 -13.29 2.02
N ILE A 355 20.88 -12.56 3.00
CA ILE A 355 19.49 -12.07 3.02
C ILE A 355 19.45 -10.64 2.47
N CYS A 356 18.59 -10.40 1.49
CA CYS A 356 18.37 -9.05 0.96
C CYS A 356 17.70 -8.16 2.01
N LEU A 357 17.92 -6.87 1.92
CA LEU A 357 17.37 -5.86 2.81
C LEU A 357 16.69 -4.77 2.00
N MET A 358 15.49 -4.40 2.43
CA MET A 358 14.79 -3.19 2.04
C MET A 358 14.65 -2.28 3.25
N LEU A 359 15.00 -1.00 3.11
CA LEU A 359 14.76 0.00 4.16
C LEU A 359 13.65 0.94 3.76
N THR A 360 12.74 1.22 4.69
CA THR A 360 11.88 2.39 4.67
C THR A 360 12.41 3.37 5.71
N PRO A 361 13.25 4.36 5.32
CA PRO A 361 14.01 5.18 6.27
C PRO A 361 13.15 6.07 7.18
N MET A 362 11.94 6.42 6.73
CA MET A 362 11.05 7.31 7.44
C MET A 362 9.72 6.61 7.72
N ALA A 363 9.56 6.19 8.98
CA ALA A 363 8.29 5.70 9.49
C ALA A 363 7.38 6.85 9.93
N TRP A 364 7.88 8.04 10.24
CA TRP A 364 7.14 9.24 10.67
C TRP A 364 6.30 9.15 11.97
N TRP A 365 5.67 8.02 12.32
CA TRP A 365 4.79 7.92 13.48
C TRP A 365 5.52 7.72 14.81
N TRP A 366 4.76 7.91 15.89
CA TRP A 366 5.26 7.77 17.25
C TRP A 366 5.60 6.34 17.60
N SER A 367 6.74 6.11 18.28
CA SER A 367 7.13 4.83 18.89
C SER A 367 7.37 4.94 20.39
N PRO A 368 7.33 3.81 21.14
CA PRO A 368 7.60 3.80 22.59
C PRO A 368 8.95 4.39 23.01
N SER A 369 9.94 4.36 22.13
CA SER A 369 11.29 4.89 22.38
C SER A 369 11.56 6.19 21.63
N ALA A 370 10.52 6.81 21.07
CA ALA A 370 10.69 7.99 20.25
C ALA A 370 11.25 9.16 21.04
N ARG A 371 12.14 9.92 20.38
CA ARG A 371 12.73 11.12 20.93
C ARG A 371 11.77 12.29 20.73
N PRO A 372 11.54 13.11 21.77
CA PRO A 372 10.64 14.26 21.68
C PRO A 372 11.16 15.34 20.73
N ASP A 373 12.48 15.38 20.49
CA ASP A 373 13.12 16.36 19.60
C ASP A 373 13.26 15.86 18.16
N SER A 374 12.82 14.64 17.80
CA SER A 374 12.97 14.12 16.43
C SER A 374 12.12 14.88 15.41
N PHE A 375 12.57 14.95 14.14
CA PHE A 375 11.91 15.79 13.14
C PHE A 375 10.48 15.31 12.82
N SER A 376 10.25 13.99 12.74
CA SER A 376 8.90 13.48 12.44
C SER A 376 7.95 13.57 13.62
N GLN A 377 8.41 13.45 14.87
CA GLN A 377 7.55 13.75 16.04
C GLN A 377 7.06 15.20 16.05
N ASN A 378 7.84 16.10 15.43
CA ASN A 378 7.53 17.51 15.31
C ASN A 378 6.91 17.89 13.96
N THR A 379 6.62 16.91 13.10
CA THR A 379 6.05 17.14 11.76
C THR A 379 4.79 16.29 11.58
N PRO A 380 3.60 16.90 11.44
CA PRO A 380 2.38 16.16 11.14
C PRO A 380 2.51 15.31 9.88
N LYS A 381 1.78 14.19 9.81
CA LYS A 381 1.87 13.22 8.72
C LYS A 381 1.71 13.84 7.32
N GLN A 382 0.68 14.66 7.12
CA GLN A 382 0.44 15.37 5.85
C GLN A 382 1.53 16.41 5.56
N ALA A 383 2.08 17.02 6.62
CA ALA A 383 3.13 18.02 6.52
C ALA A 383 4.47 17.43 6.04
N MET A 384 4.69 16.13 6.22
CA MET A 384 5.88 15.44 5.72
C MET A 384 6.06 15.66 4.21
N SER A 385 4.98 15.49 3.44
CA SER A 385 5.01 15.64 1.98
C SER A 385 4.58 17.02 1.51
N MET A 386 3.64 17.69 2.19
CA MET A 386 3.03 18.93 1.70
C MET A 386 3.62 20.22 2.27
N TRP A 387 4.34 20.17 3.40
CA TRP A 387 4.92 21.37 3.99
C TRP A 387 6.42 21.47 3.67
N GLU A 388 6.77 22.19 2.60
CA GLU A 388 8.16 22.25 2.09
C GLU A 388 9.22 22.63 3.13
N GLN A 389 8.86 23.38 4.17
CA GLN A 389 9.76 23.74 5.26
C GLN A 389 10.23 22.52 6.06
N SER A 390 9.47 21.42 6.08
CA SER A 390 9.86 20.17 6.73
C SER A 390 10.85 19.32 5.91
N TRP A 391 10.98 19.61 4.61
CA TRP A 391 11.74 18.75 3.70
C TRP A 391 13.24 18.77 4.00
N GLU A 392 13.80 19.88 4.51
CA GLU A 392 15.24 19.94 4.76
C GLU A 392 15.69 18.98 5.86
N ALA A 393 14.93 18.84 6.94
CA ALA A 393 15.24 17.86 7.99
C ALA A 393 15.21 16.43 7.42
N GLN A 394 14.18 16.10 6.63
CA GLN A 394 14.08 14.80 5.96
C GLN A 394 15.27 14.53 5.03
N ARG A 395 15.66 15.50 4.19
CA ARG A 395 16.83 15.37 3.29
C ARG A 395 18.13 15.23 4.06
N ASN A 396 18.32 16.00 5.13
CA ASN A 396 19.49 15.93 5.98
C ASN A 396 19.60 14.53 6.61
N TYR A 397 18.50 14.02 7.17
CA TYR A 397 18.41 12.69 7.74
C TYR A 397 18.72 11.59 6.72
N LEU A 398 18.06 11.60 5.56
CA LEU A 398 18.31 10.61 4.50
C LEU A 398 19.78 10.59 4.06
N ARG A 399 20.40 11.76 3.89
CA ARG A 399 21.83 11.85 3.53
C ARG A 399 22.71 11.26 4.62
N GLN A 400 22.47 11.62 5.88
CA GLN A 400 23.28 11.14 7.01
C GLN A 400 23.10 9.64 7.26
N LEU A 401 21.86 9.12 7.20
CA LEU A 401 21.59 7.69 7.36
C LEU A 401 22.29 6.88 6.26
N LEU A 402 22.08 7.21 4.98
CA LEU A 402 22.65 6.43 3.88
C LEU A 402 24.18 6.48 3.84
N THR A 403 24.79 7.58 4.31
CA THR A 403 26.25 7.71 4.39
C THR A 403 26.85 7.26 5.73
N HIS A 404 26.02 6.90 6.71
CA HIS A 404 26.47 6.38 7.99
C HIS A 404 27.29 5.10 7.79
N LYS A 405 28.43 5.04 8.47
CA LYS A 405 29.35 3.91 8.39
C LYS A 405 28.97 2.88 9.45
N ASN A 406 28.47 1.74 8.99
CA ASN A 406 28.15 0.62 9.85
C ASN A 406 29.43 0.11 10.55
N PRO A 407 29.48 0.05 11.90
CA PRO A 407 30.65 -0.36 12.64
C PRO A 407 30.99 -1.84 12.52
N TYR A 408 30.07 -2.72 12.08
CA TYR A 408 30.30 -4.16 11.94
C TYR A 408 30.90 -4.52 10.57
N THR A 409 30.37 -3.92 9.50
CA THR A 409 30.80 -4.19 8.12
C THR A 409 31.89 -3.24 7.63
N LYS A 410 32.03 -2.08 8.32
CA LYS A 410 32.89 -0.95 7.94
C LYS A 410 32.52 -0.30 6.59
N ARG A 411 31.34 -0.58 6.03
CA ARG A 411 30.80 0.07 4.82
C ARG A 411 29.83 1.19 5.20
N ARG A 412 29.58 2.13 4.28
CA ARG A 412 28.42 3.02 4.43
C ARG A 412 27.15 2.21 4.18
N LEU A 413 26.03 2.55 4.82
CA LEU A 413 24.77 1.81 4.61
C LEU A 413 24.41 1.69 3.12
N VAL A 414 24.58 2.77 2.34
CA VAL A 414 24.32 2.77 0.89
C VAL A 414 25.20 1.82 0.08
N ASP A 415 26.38 1.45 0.60
CA ASP A 415 27.35 0.54 -0.03
C ASP A 415 27.17 -0.93 0.40
N GLU A 416 26.20 -1.23 1.27
CA GLU A 416 25.95 -2.59 1.74
C GLU A 416 25.37 -3.46 0.62
N PRO A 417 26.01 -4.60 0.25
CA PRO A 417 25.52 -5.47 -0.82
C PRO A 417 24.12 -6.05 -0.55
N CYS A 418 23.80 -6.30 0.72
CA CYS A 418 22.49 -6.80 1.12
C CYS A 418 21.39 -5.74 0.97
N LEU A 419 21.71 -4.44 1.04
CA LEU A 419 20.74 -3.35 0.91
C LEU A 419 20.42 -3.10 -0.56
N VAL A 420 19.35 -3.72 -1.04
CA VAL A 420 19.00 -3.79 -2.46
C VAL A 420 17.88 -2.84 -2.87
N LEU A 421 17.08 -2.36 -1.93
CA LEU A 421 15.88 -1.56 -2.18
C LEU A 421 15.65 -0.52 -1.09
N PHE A 422 15.01 0.58 -1.47
CA PHE A 422 14.46 1.55 -0.54
C PHE A 422 13.00 1.84 -0.83
N GLU A 423 12.28 2.32 0.17
CA GLU A 423 11.04 3.09 0.03
C GLU A 423 11.21 4.40 0.79
N VAL A 424 10.83 5.54 0.19
CA VAL A 424 11.13 6.87 0.78
C VAL A 424 10.52 7.04 2.17
N ILE A 425 9.22 6.75 2.30
CA ILE A 425 8.42 6.99 3.49
C ILE A 425 7.30 5.95 3.55
N ASN A 426 6.98 5.46 4.75
CA ASN A 426 5.86 4.57 4.94
C ASN A 426 4.53 5.34 4.95
N GLU A 427 3.56 4.85 4.19
CA GLU A 427 2.16 5.26 4.23
C GLU A 427 1.87 6.78 4.33
N PRO A 428 2.31 7.63 3.37
CA PRO A 428 2.06 9.07 3.43
C PRO A 428 0.56 9.42 3.40
N THR A 429 0.19 10.59 3.91
CA THR A 429 -1.16 11.18 3.73
C THR A 429 -1.06 12.61 3.22
N TYR A 430 -2.19 13.16 2.78
CA TYR A 430 -2.25 14.44 2.08
C TYR A 430 -3.49 15.22 2.51
N TRP A 431 -3.35 16.54 2.64
CA TRP A 431 -4.49 17.44 2.82
C TRP A 431 -5.31 17.56 1.54
N SER A 432 -6.63 17.59 1.70
CA SER A 432 -7.60 17.88 0.66
C SER A 432 -7.79 19.40 0.47
N TYR A 433 -8.51 19.77 -0.59
CA TYR A 433 -8.92 21.17 -0.78
C TYR A 433 -9.82 21.67 0.37
N GLY A 434 -10.72 20.81 0.87
CA GLY A 434 -11.56 21.11 2.01
C GLY A 434 -10.72 21.49 3.24
N ASP A 435 -9.73 20.65 3.57
CA ASP A 435 -8.84 20.88 4.73
C ASP A 435 -8.11 22.21 4.65
N VAL A 436 -7.53 22.52 3.48
CA VAL A 436 -6.76 23.75 3.27
C VAL A 436 -7.66 24.99 3.32
N THR A 437 -8.89 24.91 2.80
CA THR A 437 -9.81 26.06 2.80
C THR A 437 -10.42 26.34 4.17
N THR A 438 -10.79 25.29 4.92
CA THR A 438 -11.30 25.45 6.30
C THR A 438 -10.18 25.73 7.29
N GLY A 439 -8.92 25.45 6.91
CA GLY A 439 -7.79 25.48 7.82
C GLY A 439 -7.83 24.34 8.84
N THR A 440 -8.52 23.25 8.51
CA THR A 440 -8.59 22.06 9.36
C THR A 440 -7.29 21.29 9.23
N PRO A 441 -6.44 21.23 10.27
CA PRO A 441 -5.16 20.53 10.18
C PRO A 441 -5.30 19.01 9.98
N GLY A 442 -6.51 18.45 10.13
CA GLY A 442 -6.80 17.01 10.13
C GLY A 442 -6.73 16.43 11.53
N GLU A 443 -6.83 15.10 11.67
CA GLU A 443 -6.63 14.40 12.95
C GLU A 443 -5.18 14.61 13.46
N THR A 444 -5.04 15.30 14.59
CA THR A 444 -3.76 15.61 15.21
C THR A 444 -3.43 14.60 16.31
N ARG A 445 -2.29 13.88 16.20
CA ARG A 445 -1.78 13.00 17.27
C ARG A 445 -0.55 13.55 18.02
N LEU A 446 -0.11 14.78 17.72
CA LEU A 446 1.20 15.27 18.19
C LEU A 446 1.12 16.64 18.91
N ASN A 447 0.67 17.70 18.23
CA ASN A 447 0.54 19.04 18.78
C ASN A 447 -0.33 19.92 17.85
N ASP A 448 -1.38 20.54 18.39
CA ASP A 448 -2.30 21.40 17.64
C ASP A 448 -1.61 22.65 17.06
N GLU A 449 -0.61 23.20 17.76
CA GLU A 449 0.11 24.40 17.32
C GLU A 449 0.97 24.14 16.08
N LEU A 450 1.73 23.04 16.08
CA LEU A 450 2.58 22.65 14.94
C LEU A 450 1.73 22.28 13.73
N SER A 451 0.63 21.57 13.96
CA SER A 451 -0.31 21.18 12.90
C SER A 451 -0.96 22.40 12.27
N THR A 452 -1.34 23.39 13.10
CA THR A 452 -1.85 24.69 12.64
C THR A 452 -0.80 25.44 11.83
N ARG A 453 0.43 25.54 12.32
CA ARG A 453 1.53 26.23 11.61
C ARG A 453 1.85 25.58 10.25
N ALA A 454 1.88 24.25 10.19
CA ALA A 454 2.11 23.53 8.94
C ALA A 454 0.98 23.78 7.94
N MET A 455 -0.27 23.70 8.40
CA MET A 455 -1.47 24.02 7.61
C MET A 455 -1.43 25.47 7.08
N GLU A 456 -1.14 26.44 7.94
CA GLU A 456 -0.98 27.85 7.53
C GLU A 456 0.13 28.03 6.49
N GLY A 457 1.24 27.29 6.65
CA GLY A 457 2.33 27.25 5.68
C GLY A 457 1.87 26.76 4.29
N VAL A 458 1.09 25.69 4.25
CA VAL A 458 0.51 25.15 3.00
C VAL A 458 -0.54 26.10 2.43
N ARG A 459 -1.44 26.67 3.25
CA ARG A 459 -2.41 27.69 2.83
C ARG A 459 -1.74 28.90 2.20
N LYS A 460 -0.67 29.40 2.82
CA LYS A 460 0.11 30.53 2.26
C LYS A 460 0.71 30.18 0.89
N LYS A 461 1.23 28.97 0.72
CA LYS A 461 1.73 28.46 -0.57
C LYS A 461 0.61 28.35 -1.60
N TRP A 462 -0.55 27.82 -1.22
CA TRP A 462 -1.73 27.74 -2.07
C TRP A 462 -2.21 29.12 -2.54
N HIS A 463 -2.36 30.07 -1.63
CA HIS A 463 -2.75 31.45 -1.97
C HIS A 463 -1.68 32.15 -2.81
N ALA A 464 -0.39 31.84 -2.64
CA ALA A 464 0.66 32.36 -3.52
C ALA A 464 0.63 31.72 -4.92
N PHE A 465 0.26 30.44 -5.00
CA PHE A 465 0.09 29.71 -6.27
C PHE A 465 -1.11 30.27 -7.06
N VAL A 466 -2.20 30.60 -6.38
CA VAL A 466 -3.44 31.16 -6.95
C VAL A 466 -3.88 32.40 -6.15
N PRO A 467 -3.28 33.58 -6.43
CA PRO A 467 -3.54 34.80 -5.67
C PRO A 467 -4.91 35.42 -5.94
N ASP A 468 -5.50 35.14 -7.11
CA ASP A 468 -6.87 35.53 -7.42
C ASP A 468 -7.82 34.49 -6.82
N GLU A 469 -8.56 34.86 -5.78
CA GLU A 469 -9.49 33.97 -5.08
C GLU A 469 -10.56 33.39 -6.00
N THR A 470 -10.87 34.05 -7.12
CA THR A 470 -11.85 33.53 -8.07
C THR A 470 -11.39 32.26 -8.79
N TRP A 471 -10.09 31.97 -8.77
CA TRP A 471 -9.48 30.74 -9.28
C TRP A 471 -9.34 29.63 -8.24
N GLN A 472 -9.65 29.91 -6.97
CA GLN A 472 -9.54 28.90 -5.92
C GLN A 472 -10.71 27.92 -6.06
N ALA A 473 -10.40 26.78 -6.67
CA ALA A 473 -11.34 25.71 -6.92
C ALA A 473 -10.67 24.34 -6.71
N PRO A 474 -11.44 23.30 -6.38
CA PRO A 474 -10.90 21.96 -6.13
C PRO A 474 -10.01 21.40 -7.25
N HIS A 475 -10.37 21.64 -8.52
CA HIS A 475 -9.61 21.16 -9.68
C HIS A 475 -8.26 21.87 -9.87
N VAL A 476 -8.16 23.14 -9.47
CA VAL A 476 -6.90 23.90 -9.44
C VAL A 476 -6.03 23.42 -8.28
N PHE A 477 -6.65 23.12 -7.13
CA PHE A 477 -5.95 22.56 -5.98
C PHE A 477 -5.38 21.16 -6.27
N ALA A 478 -6.09 20.32 -7.03
CA ALA A 478 -5.58 19.02 -7.47
C ALA A 478 -4.26 19.16 -8.26
N TYR A 479 -4.14 20.17 -9.14
CA TYR A 479 -2.88 20.43 -9.84
C TYR A 479 -1.78 20.97 -8.90
N PHE A 480 -2.12 21.84 -7.95
CA PHE A 480 -1.19 22.29 -6.91
C PHE A 480 -0.64 21.11 -6.10
N ARG A 481 -1.53 20.21 -5.66
CA ARG A 481 -1.17 19.01 -4.90
C ARG A 481 -0.33 18.03 -5.73
N TYR A 482 -0.69 17.80 -7.00
CA TYR A 482 0.14 17.03 -7.93
C TYR A 482 1.58 17.55 -8.00
N ASP A 483 1.77 18.85 -8.27
CA ASP A 483 3.11 19.41 -8.43
C ASP A 483 3.90 19.33 -7.11
N LEU A 484 3.25 19.68 -6.00
CA LEU A 484 3.85 19.65 -4.67
C LEU A 484 4.33 18.25 -4.27
N VAL A 485 3.47 17.24 -4.41
CA VAL A 485 3.80 15.85 -4.03
C VAL A 485 4.86 15.26 -4.96
N ARG A 486 4.76 15.49 -6.28
CA ARG A 486 5.80 15.04 -7.22
C ARG A 486 7.16 15.65 -6.89
N ARG A 487 7.20 16.95 -6.57
CA ARG A 487 8.44 17.64 -6.14
C ARG A 487 8.98 17.09 -4.82
N TYR A 488 8.10 16.75 -3.86
CA TYR A 488 8.52 16.11 -2.62
C TYR A 488 9.22 14.77 -2.89
N VAL A 489 8.57 13.88 -3.65
CA VAL A 489 9.11 12.55 -3.98
C VAL A 489 10.48 12.69 -4.65
N ASN A 490 10.58 13.57 -5.65
CA ASN A 490 11.84 13.83 -6.34
C ASN A 490 12.90 14.42 -5.42
N ALA A 491 12.55 15.36 -4.54
CA ALA A 491 13.50 15.97 -3.60
C ALA A 491 14.08 14.96 -2.60
N MET A 492 13.28 13.98 -2.15
CA MET A 492 13.76 12.90 -1.28
C MET A 492 14.66 11.93 -2.06
N ILE A 493 14.23 11.52 -3.25
CA ILE A 493 15.02 10.66 -4.14
C ILE A 493 16.36 11.33 -4.47
N ASP A 494 16.37 12.60 -4.84
CA ASP A 494 17.59 13.35 -5.15
C ASP A 494 18.53 13.41 -3.95
N ALA A 495 17.99 13.57 -2.72
CA ALA A 495 18.79 13.53 -1.50
C ALA A 495 19.44 12.16 -1.27
N MET A 496 18.71 11.07 -1.56
CA MET A 496 19.25 9.70 -1.49
C MET A 496 20.28 9.45 -2.61
N ARG A 497 19.98 9.83 -3.86
CA ARG A 497 20.89 9.70 -5.01
C ARG A 497 22.19 10.48 -4.80
N ALA A 498 22.15 11.64 -4.16
CA ALA A 498 23.33 12.43 -3.81
C ALA A 498 24.32 11.71 -2.88
N THR A 499 23.91 10.63 -2.20
CA THR A 499 24.80 9.79 -1.37
C THR A 499 25.59 8.74 -2.17
N GLY A 500 25.24 8.56 -3.45
CA GLY A 500 25.71 7.48 -4.31
C GLY A 500 24.76 6.29 -4.41
N ALA A 501 23.54 6.38 -3.85
CA ALA A 501 22.55 5.31 -3.91
C ALA A 501 22.23 4.93 -5.36
N ALA A 502 22.38 3.65 -5.69
CA ALA A 502 22.09 3.09 -7.01
C ALA A 502 20.95 2.06 -6.99
N GLN A 503 20.46 1.73 -5.79
CA GLN A 503 19.32 0.84 -5.55
C GLN A 503 18.03 1.44 -6.13
N PRO A 504 17.07 0.64 -6.61
CA PRO A 504 15.74 1.14 -6.91
C PRO A 504 15.09 1.75 -5.67
N ILE A 505 14.44 2.91 -5.84
CA ILE A 505 13.76 3.64 -4.76
C ILE A 505 12.26 3.66 -5.04
N ALA A 506 11.49 3.09 -4.13
CA ALA A 506 10.04 3.01 -4.19
C ALA A 506 9.36 4.17 -3.46
N TYR A 507 8.08 4.38 -3.76
CA TYR A 507 7.20 5.25 -3.00
C TYR A 507 5.89 4.52 -2.68
N SER A 508 5.35 4.71 -1.47
CA SER A 508 4.16 4.00 -1.01
C SER A 508 2.91 4.49 -1.72
N SER A 509 2.07 3.56 -2.18
CA SER A 509 0.78 3.85 -2.82
C SER A 509 -0.34 4.20 -1.83
N PHE A 510 -0.07 4.12 -0.53
CA PHE A 510 -1.05 4.40 0.51
C PHE A 510 -1.48 5.87 0.48
N GLY A 511 -2.76 6.14 0.76
CA GLY A 511 -3.29 7.50 0.77
C GLY A 511 -3.39 8.16 -0.61
N MET A 512 -3.03 7.46 -1.70
CA MET A 512 -3.10 7.94 -3.08
C MET A 512 -4.45 7.63 -3.73
N ALA A 513 -5.54 7.90 -3.02
CA ALA A 513 -6.89 7.61 -3.52
C ALA A 513 -7.39 8.62 -4.56
N ASP A 514 -6.72 9.76 -4.71
CA ASP A 514 -7.07 10.79 -5.70
C ASP A 514 -6.18 10.69 -6.96
N VAL A 515 -6.78 10.94 -8.12
CA VAL A 515 -6.12 10.77 -9.43
C VAL A 515 -4.88 11.64 -9.62
N ASP A 516 -4.85 12.83 -9.01
CA ASP A 516 -3.72 13.75 -9.04
C ASP A 516 -2.52 13.23 -8.23
N LEU A 517 -2.78 12.57 -7.10
CA LEU A 517 -1.74 11.94 -6.27
C LEU A 517 -1.16 10.71 -6.98
N ALA A 518 -2.02 9.85 -7.52
CA ALA A 518 -1.61 8.70 -8.33
C ALA A 518 -0.75 9.14 -9.52
N GLN A 519 -1.17 10.18 -10.25
CA GLN A 519 -0.40 10.75 -11.34
C GLN A 519 0.93 11.37 -10.86
N ALA A 520 0.94 12.06 -9.71
CA ALA A 520 2.14 12.70 -9.18
C ALA A 520 3.27 11.68 -8.91
N VAL A 521 2.92 10.52 -8.37
CA VAL A 521 3.88 9.45 -8.10
C VAL A 521 4.27 8.72 -9.39
N ALA A 522 3.32 8.46 -10.30
CA ALA A 522 3.62 7.89 -11.61
C ALA A 522 4.64 8.73 -12.40
N ASP A 523 4.46 10.05 -12.39
CA ASP A 523 5.32 11.06 -13.03
C ASP A 523 6.58 11.40 -12.21
N SER A 524 6.73 10.85 -11.01
CA SER A 524 7.91 11.06 -10.17
C SER A 524 9.09 10.19 -10.61
N ASN A 525 10.26 10.47 -10.05
CA ASN A 525 11.50 9.74 -10.29
C ASN A 525 11.58 8.41 -9.51
N CYS A 526 10.52 7.96 -8.82
CA CYS A 526 10.55 6.66 -8.16
C CYS A 526 10.69 5.54 -9.20
N ASP A 527 11.42 4.47 -8.86
CA ASP A 527 11.61 3.32 -9.73
C ASP A 527 10.47 2.30 -9.58
N ALA A 528 9.83 2.32 -8.40
CA ALA A 528 8.83 1.36 -8.00
C ALA A 528 7.73 2.02 -7.17
N ILE A 529 6.60 1.33 -7.07
CA ILE A 529 5.56 1.61 -6.10
C ILE A 529 5.42 0.41 -5.15
N THR A 530 5.00 0.70 -3.93
CA THR A 530 4.68 -0.33 -2.96
C THR A 530 3.19 -0.30 -2.63
N MET A 531 2.61 -1.47 -2.39
CA MET A 531 1.21 -1.65 -2.01
C MET A 531 1.08 -2.59 -0.80
N SER A 532 -0.13 -2.69 -0.27
CA SER A 532 -0.46 -3.59 0.83
C SER A 532 -1.81 -4.26 0.62
N ALA A 533 -2.04 -5.41 1.26
CA ALA A 533 -3.39 -5.96 1.41
C ALA A 533 -3.53 -6.71 2.74
N TYR A 534 -4.74 -6.57 3.28
CA TYR A 534 -5.19 -7.17 4.52
C TYR A 534 -6.57 -7.78 4.30
N PRO A 535 -6.69 -8.92 3.58
CA PRO A 535 -7.96 -9.63 3.48
C PRO A 535 -8.56 -9.82 4.87
N GLY A 536 -9.85 -9.49 5.00
CA GLY A 536 -10.55 -9.47 6.28
C GLY A 536 -10.35 -8.21 7.14
N GLY A 537 -9.47 -7.27 6.77
CA GLY A 537 -9.22 -6.02 7.49
C GLY A 537 -8.37 -6.18 8.76
N LEU A 538 -8.05 -5.05 9.40
CA LEU A 538 -7.23 -4.98 10.62
C LEU A 538 -8.07 -5.14 11.90
N ARG A 539 -8.72 -6.29 12.05
CA ARG A 539 -9.57 -6.62 13.21
C ARG A 539 -9.05 -7.83 13.96
N ASP A 540 -9.75 -8.18 15.03
CA ASP A 540 -9.45 -9.35 15.88
C ASP A 540 -9.55 -10.69 15.08
N LEU A 541 -9.75 -11.81 15.77
CA LEU A 541 -9.70 -13.15 15.18
C LEU A 541 -10.59 -13.33 13.94
N THR A 542 -10.00 -13.83 12.85
CA THR A 542 -10.67 -14.08 11.56
C THR A 542 -10.69 -15.55 11.16
N ASP A 543 -10.26 -16.47 12.03
CA ASP A 543 -10.22 -17.93 11.76
C ASP A 543 -11.57 -18.56 11.37
N GLY A 544 -12.69 -17.90 11.67
CA GLY A 544 -14.04 -18.34 11.30
C GLY A 544 -14.44 -18.02 9.85
N GLU A 545 -13.64 -17.22 9.14
CA GLU A 545 -14.07 -16.59 7.90
C GLU A 545 -13.26 -17.05 6.71
N ASN A 546 -13.96 -17.36 5.61
CA ASN A 546 -13.32 -17.68 4.36
C ASN A 546 -12.97 -16.40 3.61
N LEU A 547 -11.69 -16.05 3.63
CA LEU A 547 -11.18 -14.82 3.01
C LEU A 547 -10.60 -15.07 1.60
N LEU A 548 -10.66 -16.31 1.09
CA LEU A 548 -10.07 -16.68 -0.21
C LEU A 548 -10.71 -15.94 -1.40
N SER A 549 -11.99 -15.60 -1.30
CA SER A 549 -12.72 -14.87 -2.36
C SER A 549 -12.29 -13.41 -2.53
N GLN A 550 -11.62 -12.83 -1.52
CA GLN A 550 -11.07 -11.47 -1.60
C GLN A 550 -9.79 -11.40 -2.43
N LEU A 551 -9.22 -12.56 -2.80
CA LEU A 551 -7.97 -12.68 -3.53
C LEU A 551 -8.25 -13.18 -4.94
N GLY A 552 -8.90 -12.36 -5.77
CA GLY A 552 -9.17 -12.67 -7.19
C GLY A 552 -7.97 -12.47 -8.11
N ASN A 553 -8.16 -12.63 -9.42
CA ASN A 553 -7.29 -12.01 -10.41
C ASN A 553 -7.75 -10.55 -10.57
N ALA A 554 -6.81 -9.62 -10.76
CA ALA A 554 -7.14 -8.22 -10.92
C ALA A 554 -6.17 -7.52 -11.89
N PRO A 555 -6.66 -6.61 -12.75
CA PRO A 555 -5.78 -5.74 -13.50
C PRO A 555 -5.20 -4.66 -12.58
N TYR A 556 -4.29 -3.85 -13.10
CA TYR A 556 -3.65 -2.79 -12.32
C TYR A 556 -3.74 -1.43 -13.00
N ASP A 557 -3.57 -0.36 -12.23
CA ASP A 557 -3.54 1.01 -12.75
C ASP A 557 -2.40 1.21 -13.76
N SER A 558 -2.77 1.51 -15.02
CA SER A 558 -1.84 1.66 -16.14
C SER A 558 -0.86 2.82 -16.00
N ARG A 559 -1.12 3.81 -15.12
CA ARG A 559 -0.18 4.91 -14.85
C ARG A 559 1.16 4.42 -14.33
N PHE A 560 1.17 3.27 -13.66
CA PHE A 560 2.37 2.67 -13.07
C PHE A 560 3.03 1.61 -13.96
N ALA A 561 2.66 1.52 -15.25
CA ALA A 561 3.22 0.52 -16.17
C ALA A 561 4.76 0.51 -16.22
N ALA A 562 5.38 1.69 -16.10
CA ALA A 562 6.83 1.86 -16.10
C ALA A 562 7.50 1.66 -14.73
N LYS A 563 6.73 1.43 -13.66
CA LYS A 563 7.22 1.24 -12.29
C LYS A 563 7.22 -0.25 -11.93
N ALA A 564 8.19 -0.68 -11.13
CA ALA A 564 8.11 -2.00 -10.49
C ALA A 564 7.06 -2.03 -9.39
N ARG A 565 6.50 -3.21 -9.13
CA ARG A 565 5.45 -3.43 -8.13
C ARG A 565 5.99 -4.26 -6.99
N LEU A 566 5.92 -3.72 -5.79
CA LEU A 566 6.38 -4.33 -4.55
C LEU A 566 5.23 -4.34 -3.55
N VAL A 567 5.27 -5.26 -2.59
CA VAL A 567 4.36 -5.28 -1.44
C VAL A 567 5.19 -5.05 -0.19
N TYR A 568 4.98 -3.90 0.44
CA TYR A 568 5.73 -3.52 1.63
C TYR A 568 5.21 -4.23 2.88
N GLU A 569 3.90 -4.48 2.92
CA GLU A 569 3.20 -5.22 3.97
C GLU A 569 2.03 -6.01 3.40
N PHE A 570 1.89 -7.26 3.83
CA PHE A 570 0.66 -8.02 3.67
C PHE A 570 0.48 -8.96 4.85
N ASP A 571 -0.75 -9.36 5.13
CA ASP A 571 -1.07 -10.50 5.99
C ASP A 571 -2.53 -10.94 5.78
N ALA A 572 -2.94 -12.03 6.41
CA ALA A 572 -4.32 -12.29 6.78
C ALA A 572 -4.48 -12.00 8.28
N PRO A 573 -4.79 -10.75 8.68
CA PRO A 573 -4.78 -10.36 10.09
C PRO A 573 -5.82 -11.14 10.89
N GLY A 574 -5.47 -11.49 12.13
CA GLY A 574 -6.34 -12.26 13.02
C GLY A 574 -6.49 -13.73 12.65
N THR A 575 -5.85 -14.20 11.57
CA THR A 575 -5.82 -15.61 11.18
C THR A 575 -4.69 -16.32 11.91
N ILE A 576 -5.02 -17.36 12.69
CA ILE A 576 -4.07 -18.12 13.50
C ILE A 576 -4.03 -19.58 13.07
N ARG A 577 -5.21 -20.21 12.91
CA ARG A 577 -5.36 -21.65 12.63
C ARG A 577 -5.63 -21.95 11.16
N ARG A 578 -6.02 -20.95 10.36
CA ARG A 578 -6.22 -21.16 8.91
C ARG A 578 -4.91 -21.08 8.14
N VAL A 579 -4.68 -22.05 7.26
CA VAL A 579 -3.40 -22.20 6.53
C VAL A 579 -3.48 -21.86 5.04
N GLY A 580 -4.66 -21.58 4.50
CA GLY A 580 -4.82 -21.32 3.06
C GLY A 580 -4.35 -19.93 2.59
N MET A 581 -4.18 -18.97 3.50
CA MET A 581 -4.07 -17.57 3.11
C MET A 581 -2.74 -17.17 2.48
N TYR A 582 -1.58 -17.59 3.01
CA TYR A 582 -0.30 -17.16 2.43
C TYR A 582 -0.03 -17.67 1.01
N PRO A 583 -0.34 -18.95 0.67
CA PRO A 583 -0.22 -19.39 -0.72
C PRO A 583 -1.19 -18.68 -1.67
N ALA A 584 -2.42 -18.39 -1.20
CA ALA A 584 -3.40 -17.63 -1.99
C ALA A 584 -2.94 -16.18 -2.23
N LEU A 585 -2.37 -15.53 -1.21
CA LEU A 585 -1.76 -14.20 -1.31
C LEU A 585 -0.56 -14.21 -2.26
N ALA A 586 0.33 -15.21 -2.16
CA ALA A 586 1.47 -15.34 -3.08
C ALA A 586 1.00 -15.46 -4.54
N ARG A 587 -0.03 -16.27 -4.81
CA ARG A 587 -0.66 -16.37 -6.15
C ARG A 587 -1.24 -15.02 -6.59
N HIS A 588 -2.00 -14.35 -5.74
CA HIS A 588 -2.59 -13.04 -6.03
C HIS A 588 -1.51 -11.99 -6.34
N TRP A 589 -0.42 -11.97 -5.57
CA TRP A 589 0.69 -11.07 -5.81
C TRP A 589 1.41 -11.33 -7.13
N ARG A 590 1.61 -12.60 -7.49
CA ARG A 590 2.19 -12.94 -8.80
C ARG A 590 1.25 -12.56 -9.94
N ASN A 591 -0.07 -12.70 -9.78
CA ASN A 591 -1.05 -12.18 -10.74
C ASN A 591 -0.91 -10.66 -10.92
N LEU A 592 -0.82 -9.91 -9.83
CA LEU A 592 -0.68 -8.45 -9.84
C LEU A 592 0.67 -7.90 -10.30
N GLY A 593 1.58 -8.76 -10.74
CA GLY A 593 2.86 -8.26 -11.24
C GLY A 593 3.95 -8.08 -10.18
N VAL A 594 3.71 -8.49 -8.93
CA VAL A 594 4.57 -8.19 -7.78
C VAL A 594 5.83 -9.05 -7.79
N GLN A 595 6.95 -8.43 -7.43
CA GLN A 595 8.28 -9.04 -7.47
C GLN A 595 9.00 -9.08 -6.12
N VAL A 596 8.53 -8.32 -5.14
CA VAL A 596 9.00 -8.36 -3.77
C VAL A 596 7.79 -8.28 -2.87
N ALA A 597 7.66 -9.19 -1.91
CA ALA A 597 6.56 -9.18 -0.96
C ALA A 597 7.06 -9.49 0.45
N CYS A 598 6.79 -8.58 1.37
CA CYS A 598 7.11 -8.73 2.79
C CYS A 598 5.83 -8.86 3.63
N GLN A 599 5.72 -9.96 4.38
CA GLN A 599 4.63 -10.11 5.36
C GLN A 599 4.82 -9.13 6.53
N PHE A 600 3.71 -8.73 7.15
CA PHE A 600 3.65 -7.61 8.09
C PHE A 600 4.69 -7.64 9.22
N GLN A 601 4.91 -8.77 9.90
CA GLN A 601 5.95 -8.91 10.91
C GLN A 601 6.33 -10.37 11.18
N TYR A 602 7.62 -10.62 11.38
CA TYR A 602 8.06 -11.79 12.13
C TYR A 602 8.20 -11.44 13.62
N ASP A 603 7.54 -12.22 14.47
CA ASP A 603 7.64 -12.09 15.92
C ASP A 603 8.93 -12.75 16.41
N ALA A 604 9.81 -11.97 17.06
CA ALA A 604 11.07 -12.47 17.59
C ALA A 604 10.84 -13.70 18.48
N ARG A 605 11.58 -14.78 18.20
CA ARG A 605 11.41 -16.08 18.82
C ARG A 605 11.43 -16.01 20.34
N ALA A 606 12.29 -15.15 20.89
CA ALA A 606 12.47 -15.00 22.33
C ALA A 606 11.21 -14.49 23.08
N ILE A 607 10.24 -13.89 22.38
CA ILE A 607 9.01 -13.31 22.94
C ILE A 607 7.74 -13.73 22.19
N ALA A 608 7.88 -14.52 21.12
CA ALA A 608 6.76 -14.97 20.30
C ALA A 608 5.77 -15.84 21.06
N ASN A 609 6.13 -16.44 22.19
CA ASN A 609 5.21 -17.24 23.01
C ASN A 609 4.04 -16.44 23.60
N PHE A 610 4.17 -15.11 23.74
CA PHE A 610 3.09 -14.23 24.21
C PHE A 610 2.73 -13.09 23.24
N ASN A 611 3.40 -12.98 22.09
CA ASN A 611 3.06 -12.08 20.99
C ASN A 611 2.73 -10.63 21.45
N PRO A 612 3.70 -9.90 22.01
CA PRO A 612 3.45 -8.62 22.67
C PRO A 612 3.27 -7.43 21.73
N ASP A 613 3.45 -7.62 20.42
CA ASP A 613 3.55 -6.53 19.47
C ASP A 613 2.25 -6.30 18.68
N TRP A 614 2.30 -6.28 17.34
CA TRP A 614 1.09 -6.20 16.51
C TRP A 614 0.36 -7.55 16.47
N ALA A 615 -0.39 -7.82 17.54
CA ALA A 615 -0.92 -9.14 17.87
C ALA A 615 -1.70 -9.84 16.74
N ILE A 616 -2.38 -9.09 15.87
CA ILE A 616 -3.14 -9.62 14.72
C ILE A 616 -2.26 -10.25 13.63
N HIS A 617 -0.95 -9.95 13.62
CA HIS A 617 0.01 -10.35 12.58
C HIS A 617 0.92 -11.52 12.98
N TYR A 618 0.49 -12.32 13.95
CA TYR A 618 1.29 -13.35 14.60
C TYR A 618 1.91 -14.34 13.59
N LEU A 619 3.23 -14.31 13.43
CA LEU A 619 4.01 -15.24 12.60
C LEU A 619 5.35 -15.54 13.28
N ASN A 620 5.53 -16.80 13.64
CA ASN A 620 6.80 -17.32 14.16
C ASN A 620 6.96 -18.81 13.79
N LEU A 621 8.19 -19.21 13.45
CA LEU A 621 8.50 -20.58 13.01
C LEU A 621 8.23 -21.65 14.09
N TRP A 622 8.44 -21.31 15.36
CA TRP A 622 8.34 -22.23 16.50
C TRP A 622 6.95 -22.18 17.15
N HIS A 623 6.38 -20.98 17.27
CA HIS A 623 5.14 -20.76 18.01
C HIS A 623 3.87 -20.78 17.15
N THR A 624 4.02 -20.70 15.81
CA THR A 624 2.91 -20.81 14.86
C THR A 624 3.26 -21.75 13.69
N PRO A 625 3.68 -23.01 13.93
CA PRO A 625 4.29 -23.88 12.93
C PRO A 625 3.40 -24.13 11.70
N GLU A 626 2.09 -24.30 11.87
CA GLU A 626 1.16 -24.48 10.73
C GLU A 626 1.11 -23.22 9.84
N LYS A 627 1.07 -22.04 10.45
CA LYS A 627 1.07 -20.75 9.76
C LYS A 627 2.43 -20.44 9.12
N ALA A 628 3.53 -20.82 9.78
CA ALA A 628 4.87 -20.73 9.23
C ALA A 628 5.05 -21.67 8.03
N ALA A 629 4.57 -22.92 8.09
CA ALA A 629 4.59 -23.84 6.95
C ALA A 629 3.73 -23.34 5.78
N SER A 630 2.56 -22.74 6.06
CA SER A 630 1.76 -22.02 5.06
C SER A 630 2.55 -20.88 4.40
N PHE A 631 3.30 -20.11 5.19
CA PHE A 631 4.14 -19.03 4.68
C PHE A 631 5.30 -19.54 3.79
N LEU A 632 5.90 -20.68 4.14
CA LEU A 632 6.93 -21.35 3.32
C LEU A 632 6.36 -21.82 1.98
N ILE A 633 5.16 -22.41 1.97
CA ILE A 633 4.43 -22.76 0.75
C ILE A 633 4.21 -21.50 -0.10
N GLY A 634 3.79 -20.39 0.52
CA GLY A 634 3.63 -19.09 -0.15
C GLY A 634 4.91 -18.62 -0.84
N GLY A 635 6.07 -18.73 -0.18
CA GLY A 635 7.37 -18.38 -0.78
C GLY A 635 7.73 -19.23 -2.00
N GLU A 636 7.49 -20.54 -1.95
CA GLU A 636 7.70 -21.42 -3.11
C GLU A 636 6.72 -21.13 -4.24
N VAL A 637 5.45 -20.87 -3.93
CA VAL A 637 4.45 -20.43 -4.92
C VAL A 637 4.91 -19.12 -5.59
N PHE A 638 5.35 -18.15 -4.80
CA PHE A 638 5.81 -16.85 -5.30
C PHE A 638 7.02 -16.97 -6.25
N ARG A 639 7.96 -17.86 -5.93
CA ARG A 639 9.16 -18.12 -6.76
C ARG A 639 8.89 -19.00 -7.98
N ARG A 640 7.79 -19.76 -8.03
CA ARG A 640 7.52 -20.68 -9.14
C ARG A 640 6.48 -20.15 -10.12
N LEU A 641 5.56 -19.31 -9.66
CA LEU A 641 4.55 -18.73 -10.55
C LEU A 641 5.15 -17.58 -11.39
N PRO A 642 4.92 -17.57 -12.70
CA PRO A 642 5.30 -16.44 -13.53
C PRO A 642 4.47 -15.21 -13.13
N ARG A 643 5.04 -14.04 -13.39
CA ARG A 643 4.34 -12.77 -13.21
C ARG A 643 3.13 -12.71 -14.15
N GLY A 644 1.99 -12.23 -13.69
CA GLY A 644 0.74 -12.19 -14.48
C GLY A 644 0.02 -13.53 -14.61
N ALA A 645 0.42 -14.56 -13.86
CA ALA A 645 -0.28 -15.83 -13.88
C ALA A 645 -1.72 -15.66 -13.39
N GLU A 646 -2.67 -16.24 -14.11
CA GLU A 646 -4.08 -16.29 -13.76
C GLU A 646 -4.50 -17.71 -13.46
N PHE A 647 -5.36 -17.86 -12.47
CA PHE A 647 -5.93 -19.15 -12.07
C PHE A 647 -7.41 -19.00 -11.76
N SER A 648 -8.14 -20.11 -11.78
CA SER A 648 -9.50 -20.14 -11.26
C SER A 648 -9.47 -19.93 -9.74
N THR A 649 -10.30 -19.03 -9.25
CA THR A 649 -10.43 -18.68 -7.83
C THR A 649 -11.85 -18.96 -7.33
N PRO A 650 -12.30 -20.22 -7.29
CA PRO A 650 -13.56 -20.56 -6.65
C PRO A 650 -13.53 -20.20 -5.15
N GLU A 651 -14.69 -20.21 -4.50
CA GLU A 651 -14.82 -19.76 -3.11
C GLU A 651 -13.97 -20.55 -2.11
N ASP A 652 -13.68 -21.84 -2.36
CA ASP A 652 -12.99 -22.71 -1.38
C ASP A 652 -11.74 -23.41 -1.96
N ASP A 653 -11.91 -24.49 -2.73
CA ASP A 653 -10.81 -25.28 -3.26
C ASP A 653 -10.13 -24.57 -4.44
N GLN A 654 -9.05 -23.82 -4.16
CA GLN A 654 -8.30 -23.08 -5.18
C GLN A 654 -7.03 -23.84 -5.57
N LEU A 655 -6.89 -24.12 -6.87
CA LEU A 655 -5.74 -24.84 -7.43
C LEU A 655 -4.92 -23.91 -8.34
N PHE A 656 -3.62 -23.83 -8.09
CA PHE A 656 -2.67 -23.02 -8.85
C PHE A 656 -1.31 -23.74 -8.88
N PRO A 657 -1.20 -24.85 -9.65
CA PRO A 657 -0.03 -25.72 -9.62
C PRO A 657 1.28 -24.92 -9.72
N PRO A 658 2.26 -25.18 -8.84
CA PRO A 658 2.33 -26.34 -7.92
C PRO A 658 1.60 -26.17 -6.58
N GLY A 659 0.86 -25.08 -6.34
CA GLY A 659 0.14 -24.83 -5.08
C GLY A 659 -1.34 -25.23 -5.09
N ALA A 660 -1.87 -25.55 -3.91
CA ALA A 660 -3.30 -25.78 -3.69
C ALA A 660 -3.72 -25.40 -2.27
N VAL A 661 -4.92 -24.81 -2.11
CA VAL A 661 -5.48 -24.44 -0.80
C VAL A 661 -6.97 -24.75 -0.70
N SER A 662 -7.44 -25.02 0.51
CA SER A 662 -8.86 -25.25 0.84
C SER A 662 -9.16 -24.68 2.22
N PHE A 663 -10.18 -23.84 2.33
CA PHE A 663 -10.60 -23.28 3.61
C PHE A 663 -11.41 -24.30 4.43
N GLN A 664 -12.38 -25.01 3.82
CA GLN A 664 -13.22 -26.00 4.51
C GLN A 664 -12.38 -27.15 5.06
N ARG A 665 -11.40 -27.63 4.29
CA ARG A 665 -10.49 -28.70 4.73
C ARG A 665 -9.31 -28.19 5.56
N ASN A 666 -9.15 -26.87 5.65
CA ASN A 666 -8.01 -26.19 6.25
C ASN A 666 -6.67 -26.77 5.78
N ALA A 667 -6.48 -26.80 4.47
CA ALA A 667 -5.33 -27.40 3.82
C ALA A 667 -4.56 -26.38 2.97
N ALA A 668 -3.23 -26.52 2.96
CA ALA A 668 -2.33 -25.79 2.09
C ALA A 668 -1.18 -26.71 1.70
N LEU A 669 -0.95 -26.84 0.40
CA LEU A 669 -0.03 -27.80 -0.20
C LEU A 669 0.83 -27.14 -1.28
N LEU A 670 2.07 -27.62 -1.38
CA LEU A 670 2.94 -27.45 -2.55
C LEU A 670 3.34 -28.83 -3.06
N CYS A 671 3.10 -29.10 -4.34
CA CYS A 671 3.54 -30.32 -5.03
C CYS A 671 4.33 -29.94 -6.29
N ALA A 672 5.65 -29.81 -6.16
CA ALA A 672 6.58 -29.60 -7.26
C ALA A 672 7.54 -30.79 -7.39
N ASP A 673 8.11 -31.03 -8.57
CA ASP A 673 8.95 -32.20 -8.85
C ASP A 673 10.09 -32.44 -7.82
N ASP A 674 10.67 -31.33 -7.34
CA ASP A 674 11.78 -31.29 -6.39
C ASP A 674 11.35 -30.97 -4.95
N CYS A 675 10.08 -30.67 -4.69
CA CYS A 675 9.63 -30.18 -3.39
C CYS A 675 8.19 -30.57 -3.06
N TYR A 676 7.97 -31.05 -1.84
CA TYR A 676 6.63 -31.21 -1.28
C TYR A 676 6.52 -30.47 0.05
N MET A 677 5.47 -29.67 0.20
CA MET A 677 5.19 -28.97 1.46
C MET A 677 3.73 -29.10 1.84
N GLN A 678 3.46 -29.22 3.14
CA GLN A 678 2.12 -29.35 3.68
C GLN A 678 2.02 -28.61 5.02
N ALA A 679 1.07 -27.70 5.14
CA ALA A 679 0.94 -26.90 6.37
C ALA A 679 0.32 -27.68 7.54
N ARG A 680 -0.49 -28.72 7.24
CA ARG A 680 -1.23 -29.54 8.22
C ARG A 680 -1.54 -30.94 7.66
N PRO A 681 -1.67 -31.99 8.51
CA PRO A 681 -2.13 -33.30 8.08
C PRO A 681 -3.45 -33.22 7.32
N THR A 682 -3.51 -33.82 6.13
CA THR A 682 -4.70 -33.85 5.28
C THR A 682 -4.68 -35.09 4.38
N ASP A 683 -5.86 -35.59 4.04
CA ASP A 683 -6.09 -36.62 3.02
C ASP A 683 -6.44 -36.00 1.65
N TRP A 684 -6.60 -34.68 1.59
CA TRP A 684 -6.89 -33.95 0.37
C TRP A 684 -5.63 -33.84 -0.49
N GLN A 685 -5.66 -34.50 -1.65
CA GLN A 685 -4.53 -34.55 -2.57
C GLN A 685 -4.96 -34.21 -4.00
N PRO A 686 -5.21 -32.91 -4.28
CA PRO A 686 -5.68 -32.47 -5.60
C PRO A 686 -4.57 -32.42 -6.66
N LEU A 687 -3.29 -32.51 -6.25
CA LEU A 687 -2.12 -32.42 -7.11
C LEU A 687 -1.29 -33.71 -7.06
N PRO A 688 -0.61 -34.09 -8.16
CA PRO A 688 0.23 -35.28 -8.19
C PRO A 688 1.43 -35.13 -7.25
N LEU A 689 1.75 -36.20 -6.52
CA LEU A 689 2.91 -36.25 -5.63
C LEU A 689 4.23 -36.33 -6.41
N PRO A 690 5.27 -35.56 -6.02
CA PRO A 690 6.60 -35.74 -6.59
C PRO A 690 7.19 -37.11 -6.26
N LYS A 691 7.84 -37.73 -7.24
CA LYS A 691 8.44 -39.07 -7.07
C LYS A 691 9.73 -39.04 -6.24
N SER A 692 10.49 -37.95 -6.33
CA SER A 692 11.81 -37.83 -5.71
C SER A 692 12.07 -36.39 -5.23
N PRO A 693 11.25 -35.89 -4.29
CA PRO A 693 11.45 -34.55 -3.75
C PRO A 693 12.81 -34.45 -3.04
N ARG A 694 13.45 -33.29 -3.18
CA ARG A 694 14.70 -32.92 -2.50
C ARG A 694 14.45 -32.12 -1.23
N HIS A 695 13.29 -31.51 -1.10
CA HIS A 695 12.90 -30.73 0.07
C HIS A 695 11.48 -31.06 0.50
N LEU A 696 11.32 -31.43 1.75
CA LEU A 696 10.06 -31.83 2.37
C LEU A 696 9.81 -30.98 3.60
N VAL A 697 8.68 -30.27 3.67
CA VAL A 697 8.26 -29.52 4.85
C VAL A 697 6.86 -29.96 5.26
N SER A 698 6.67 -30.39 6.51
CA SER A 698 5.34 -30.72 7.02
C SER A 698 5.20 -30.34 8.49
N VAL A 699 3.99 -29.98 8.90
CA VAL A 699 3.56 -30.11 10.30
C VAL A 699 2.78 -31.41 10.41
N GLY A 700 3.23 -32.30 11.30
CA GLY A 700 2.70 -33.65 11.43
C GLY A 700 2.91 -34.54 10.19
N THR A 701 2.15 -35.63 10.15
CA THR A 701 2.28 -36.71 9.16
C THR A 701 1.95 -36.24 7.74
N CYS A 702 2.73 -36.72 6.78
CA CYS A 702 2.51 -36.47 5.36
C CYS A 702 2.71 -37.76 4.53
N PRO A 703 2.49 -37.75 3.22
CA PRO A 703 2.70 -38.92 2.36
C PRO A 703 4.12 -39.50 2.41
N TYR A 704 5.13 -38.70 2.75
CA TYR A 704 6.53 -39.09 2.74
C TYR A 704 7.07 -39.55 4.10
N PHE A 705 6.40 -39.25 5.21
CA PHE A 705 6.79 -39.72 6.53
C PHE A 705 5.64 -39.70 7.54
N GLU A 706 5.70 -40.60 8.52
CA GLU A 706 4.88 -40.59 9.73
C GLU A 706 5.61 -39.84 10.83
N TYR A 707 4.93 -38.89 11.44
CA TYR A 707 5.38 -38.09 12.57
C TYR A 707 4.16 -37.41 13.20
N GLU A 708 4.00 -37.51 14.52
CA GLU A 708 2.84 -36.94 15.24
C GLU A 708 3.16 -35.61 15.94
N GLY A 709 4.40 -35.11 15.82
CA GLY A 709 4.78 -33.83 16.37
C GLY A 709 4.05 -32.66 15.71
N THR A 710 3.87 -31.61 16.52
CA THR A 710 3.14 -30.38 16.18
C THR A 710 4.07 -29.24 15.73
N GLY A 711 5.38 -29.43 15.83
CA GLY A 711 6.40 -28.55 15.24
C GLY A 711 6.61 -28.81 13.74
N VAL A 712 7.32 -27.90 13.09
CA VAL A 712 7.74 -28.09 11.68
C VAL A 712 8.79 -29.20 11.58
N ALA A 713 8.58 -30.14 10.66
CA ALA A 713 9.57 -31.10 10.18
C ALA A 713 10.07 -30.65 8.80
N ASP A 714 11.35 -30.28 8.70
CA ASP A 714 12.06 -29.89 7.46
C ASP A 714 13.09 -30.97 7.12
N LEU A 715 12.88 -31.69 6.02
CA LEU A 715 13.75 -32.75 5.53
C LEU A 715 14.34 -32.35 4.17
N ARG A 716 15.66 -32.23 4.12
CA ARG A 716 16.44 -31.91 2.92
C ARG A 716 17.23 -33.13 2.48
N ILE A 717 17.18 -33.44 1.20
CA ILE A 717 17.71 -34.66 0.62
C ILE A 717 18.71 -34.30 -0.48
N ASP A 718 19.93 -34.76 -0.28
CA ASP A 718 21.04 -34.68 -1.23
C ASP A 718 21.45 -36.07 -1.70
N ASP A 719 22.43 -36.14 -2.60
CA ASP A 719 22.92 -37.41 -3.16
C ASP A 719 23.61 -38.26 -2.08
N GLY A 720 22.85 -39.18 -1.48
CA GLY A 720 23.34 -40.20 -0.53
C GLY A 720 23.16 -39.86 0.95
N ALA A 721 22.74 -38.64 1.30
CA ALA A 721 22.40 -38.24 2.66
C ALA A 721 21.14 -37.36 2.70
N ALA A 722 20.41 -37.42 3.81
CA ALA A 722 19.31 -36.51 4.06
C ALA A 722 19.40 -35.96 5.48
N GLU A 723 19.04 -34.70 5.66
CA GLU A 723 19.04 -34.01 6.94
C GLU A 723 17.61 -33.62 7.30
N LEU A 724 17.13 -34.09 8.45
CA LEU A 724 15.83 -33.74 9.03
C LEU A 724 16.03 -32.84 10.22
N ARG A 725 15.34 -31.71 10.25
CA ARG A 725 15.20 -30.85 11.41
C ARG A 725 13.77 -30.92 11.92
N LEU A 726 13.63 -31.37 13.16
CA LEU A 726 12.36 -31.39 13.89
C LEU A 726 12.35 -30.24 14.89
N LEU A 727 11.38 -29.34 14.78
CA LEU A 727 11.15 -28.31 15.79
C LEU A 727 10.30 -28.87 16.96
N PRO A 728 10.37 -28.25 18.15
CA PRO A 728 9.56 -28.63 19.31
C PRO A 728 8.07 -28.67 19.03
N ASP A 729 7.39 -29.48 19.83
CA ASP A 729 5.94 -29.42 19.90
C ASP A 729 5.48 -28.07 20.43
N VAL A 730 4.37 -27.58 19.89
CA VAL A 730 3.72 -26.37 20.37
C VAL A 730 2.40 -26.74 21.05
N GLU A 731 2.33 -26.51 22.36
CA GLU A 731 1.07 -26.52 23.09
C GLU A 731 0.48 -25.11 23.06
N ARG A 732 -0.72 -24.97 22.51
CA ARG A 732 -1.47 -23.72 22.62
C ARG A 732 -2.29 -23.71 23.90
N ARG A 733 -1.84 -22.93 24.89
CA ARG A 733 -2.50 -22.80 26.20
C ARG A 733 -3.76 -21.96 26.15
N LYS A 734 -3.76 -20.93 25.31
CA LYS A 734 -4.86 -19.98 25.19
C LYS A 734 -5.19 -19.67 23.75
N TYR A 735 -6.49 -19.54 23.50
CA TYR A 735 -6.99 -19.00 22.24
C TYR A 735 -7.15 -17.48 22.36
N GLY A 736 -6.51 -16.73 21.46
CA GLY A 736 -6.33 -15.29 21.56
C GLY A 736 -5.09 -14.85 20.78
N LEU A 737 -4.94 -13.53 20.62
CA LEU A 737 -3.88 -12.92 19.83
C LEU A 737 -2.68 -12.48 20.66
N SER A 738 -2.84 -12.21 21.95
CA SER A 738 -1.78 -11.76 22.86
C SER A 738 -1.87 -12.44 24.23
N GLY A 739 -0.73 -12.55 24.90
CA GLY A 739 -0.58 -13.08 26.26
C GLY A 739 0.39 -12.26 27.11
N THR A 740 0.83 -12.82 28.24
CA THR A 740 1.89 -12.24 29.07
C THR A 740 2.99 -13.28 29.31
N PRO A 741 4.16 -12.90 29.86
CA PRO A 741 5.17 -13.88 30.27
C PRO A 741 4.65 -14.93 31.27
N GLU A 742 3.71 -14.56 32.15
CA GLU A 742 3.11 -15.45 33.15
C GLU A 742 1.94 -16.28 32.59
N ASP A 743 1.21 -15.75 31.60
CA ASP A 743 0.10 -16.42 30.89
C ASP A 743 0.35 -16.39 29.36
N PRO A 744 1.29 -17.21 28.85
CA PRO A 744 1.67 -17.19 27.44
C PRO A 744 0.61 -17.87 26.56
N LEU A 745 0.57 -17.50 25.28
CA LEU A 745 -0.29 -18.13 24.27
C LEU A 745 0.12 -19.57 23.99
N THR A 746 1.44 -19.80 23.93
CA THR A 746 2.02 -21.08 23.55
C THR A 746 3.19 -21.48 24.46
N VAL A 747 3.41 -22.78 24.59
CA VAL A 747 4.55 -23.38 25.28
C VAL A 747 5.16 -24.45 24.38
N LEU A 748 6.49 -24.52 24.35
CA LEU A 748 7.24 -25.48 23.56
C LEU A 748 7.61 -26.71 24.39
N HIS A 749 7.48 -27.90 23.82
CA HIS A 749 7.80 -29.17 24.47
C HIS A 749 8.77 -30.02 23.65
N GLU A 750 9.73 -30.66 24.31
CA GLU A 750 10.67 -31.60 23.69
C GLU A 750 10.19 -33.06 23.78
N ASN A 751 8.96 -33.33 23.34
CA ASN A 751 8.41 -34.68 23.42
C ASN A 751 9.04 -35.64 22.41
N GLU A 752 8.99 -36.92 22.75
CA GLU A 752 9.38 -38.01 21.86
C GLU A 752 8.18 -38.52 21.06
N HIS A 753 8.39 -38.75 19.76
CA HIS A 753 7.39 -39.26 18.82
C HIS A 753 7.99 -40.37 17.96
N PRO A 754 7.24 -41.42 17.62
CA PRO A 754 7.63 -42.32 16.54
C PRO A 754 7.82 -41.54 15.23
N PHE A 755 8.90 -41.85 14.51
CA PHE A 755 9.14 -41.31 13.17
C PHE A 755 9.42 -42.45 12.20
N ARG A 756 8.78 -42.38 11.03
CA ARG A 756 8.98 -43.33 9.93
C ARG A 756 9.01 -42.63 8.58
N LEU A 757 10.17 -42.61 7.95
CA LEU A 757 10.36 -42.16 6.58
C LEU A 757 9.76 -43.18 5.62
N ARG A 758 8.77 -42.75 4.82
CA ARG A 758 8.09 -43.56 3.79
C ARG A 758 8.67 -43.36 2.38
N LEU A 759 9.63 -42.44 2.21
CA LEU A 759 10.29 -42.19 0.93
C LEU A 759 11.05 -43.45 0.45
N ALA A 760 10.78 -43.85 -0.80
CA ALA A 760 11.41 -45.01 -1.44
C ALA A 760 12.95 -44.94 -1.37
N ASP A 761 13.59 -46.09 -1.15
CA ASP A 761 15.04 -46.28 -1.00
C ASP A 761 15.67 -45.66 0.27
N TRP A 762 14.90 -45.02 1.14
CA TRP A 762 15.41 -44.43 2.38
C TRP A 762 15.02 -45.18 3.64
N GLN A 763 14.05 -46.10 3.60
CA GLN A 763 13.50 -46.75 4.79
C GLN A 763 14.56 -47.51 5.62
N GLN A 764 15.62 -48.01 4.97
CA GLN A 764 16.70 -48.74 5.63
C GLN A 764 17.92 -47.85 5.97
N ALA A 765 17.82 -46.53 5.78
CA ALA A 765 18.90 -45.61 6.05
C ALA A 765 19.23 -45.59 7.56
N ARG A 766 20.53 -45.52 7.85
CA ARG A 766 21.05 -45.38 9.21
C ARG A 766 20.77 -43.96 9.70
N VAL A 767 20.35 -43.82 10.95
CA VAL A 767 19.98 -42.53 11.55
C VAL A 767 21.03 -42.11 12.58
N ALA A 768 21.45 -40.86 12.53
CA ALA A 768 22.22 -40.22 13.60
C ALA A 768 21.56 -38.89 13.98
N ARG A 769 21.57 -38.54 15.26
CA ARG A 769 21.12 -37.23 15.76
C ARG A 769 22.35 -36.37 16.03
N LYS A 770 22.26 -35.08 15.75
CA LYS A 770 23.30 -34.11 16.10
C LYS A 770 23.21 -33.80 17.59
N GLU A 771 24.24 -34.15 18.34
CA GLU A 771 24.43 -33.81 19.76
C GLU A 771 25.65 -32.88 19.84
N ARG A 772 25.41 -31.60 20.13
CA ARG A 772 26.45 -30.54 20.02
C ARG A 772 27.04 -30.54 18.60
N ASP A 773 28.33 -30.78 18.46
CA ASP A 773 29.04 -30.82 17.17
C ASP A 773 29.31 -32.24 16.66
N GLN A 774 28.70 -33.27 17.26
CA GLN A 774 28.92 -34.67 16.88
C GLN A 774 27.63 -35.36 16.45
N TRP A 775 27.74 -36.26 15.46
CA TRP A 775 26.65 -37.14 15.04
C TRP A 775 26.66 -38.41 15.89
N VAL A 776 25.60 -38.63 16.65
CA VAL A 776 25.43 -39.80 17.52
C VAL A 776 24.40 -40.73 16.90
N ARG A 777 24.77 -42.00 16.69
CA ARG A 777 23.87 -43.01 16.12
C ARG A 777 22.62 -43.18 16.99
N VAL A 778 21.46 -43.18 16.34
CA VAL A 778 20.17 -43.47 16.98
C VAL A 778 19.84 -44.94 16.79
N ALA A 779 19.26 -45.58 17.80
CA ALA A 779 18.77 -46.95 17.67
C ALA A 779 17.58 -46.97 16.68
N GLY A 780 17.63 -47.89 15.70
CA GLY A 780 16.63 -47.98 14.64
C GLY A 780 17.16 -47.56 13.26
N THR A 781 16.23 -47.37 12.33
CA THR A 781 16.49 -46.94 10.94
C THR A 781 15.50 -45.85 10.57
N ALA A 782 15.65 -45.23 9.40
CA ALA A 782 14.69 -44.21 8.96
C ALA A 782 13.25 -44.75 8.87
N GLY A 783 13.06 -46.06 8.67
CA GLY A 783 11.77 -46.71 8.63
C GLY A 783 11.11 -46.95 9.99
N GLU A 784 11.85 -46.82 11.10
CA GLU A 784 11.32 -46.98 12.47
C GLU A 784 12.37 -46.51 13.50
N PHE A 785 12.13 -45.34 14.10
CA PHE A 785 12.87 -44.86 15.28
C PHE A 785 12.03 -43.89 16.12
N VAL A 786 12.47 -43.61 17.35
CA VAL A 786 11.87 -42.59 18.21
C VAL A 786 12.63 -41.28 18.06
N ALA A 787 11.94 -40.24 17.62
CA ALA A 787 12.48 -38.92 17.38
C ALA A 787 12.08 -37.94 18.48
N ARG A 788 12.98 -37.04 18.84
CA ARG A 788 12.74 -35.84 19.66
C ARG A 788 13.17 -34.62 18.85
N PRO A 789 12.74 -33.39 19.18
CA PRO A 789 13.17 -32.20 18.46
C PRO A 789 14.70 -32.12 18.32
N GLY A 790 15.19 -31.66 17.17
CA GLY A 790 16.62 -31.62 16.85
C GLY A 790 16.92 -31.97 15.40
N THR A 791 18.21 -32.07 15.08
CA THR A 791 18.69 -32.38 13.73
C THR A 791 19.13 -33.83 13.63
N TYR A 792 18.68 -34.51 12.57
CA TYR A 792 18.96 -35.90 12.25
C TYR A 792 19.58 -36.00 10.86
N ARG A 793 20.49 -36.95 10.68
CA ARG A 793 21.09 -37.31 9.39
C ARG A 793 20.78 -38.76 9.08
N PHE A 794 20.28 -38.98 7.87
CA PHE A 794 20.03 -40.28 7.29
C PHE A 794 21.14 -40.61 6.29
N LEU A 795 21.67 -41.83 6.38
CA LEU A 795 22.70 -42.35 5.48
C LEU A 795 22.26 -43.66 4.86
N ARG A 796 22.17 -43.71 3.53
CA ARG A 796 21.83 -44.94 2.80
C ARG A 796 22.87 -46.03 3.10
N GLN A 797 22.45 -47.30 3.15
CA GLN A 797 23.32 -48.43 3.51
C GLN A 797 24.58 -48.57 2.63
N ASN A 798 24.55 -48.05 1.39
CA ASN A 798 25.68 -48.11 0.45
C ASN A 798 26.52 -46.81 0.38
N SER A 799 26.25 -45.81 1.22
CA SER A 799 27.06 -44.59 1.28
C SER A 799 28.29 -44.82 2.18
N LYS A 800 29.49 -44.68 1.62
CA LYS A 800 30.75 -44.75 2.38
C LYS A 800 30.74 -43.67 3.46
N GLU A 801 31.07 -44.03 4.70
CA GLU A 801 31.25 -43.07 5.78
C GLU A 801 32.36 -42.08 5.41
N ILE A 802 31.98 -40.85 5.08
CA ILE A 802 32.94 -39.75 5.03
C ILE A 802 33.07 -39.25 6.46
N HIS A 803 34.04 -39.82 7.19
CA HIS A 803 34.60 -39.20 8.38
C HIS A 803 35.41 -37.99 7.93
N LYS A 804 34.87 -36.78 8.13
CA LYS A 804 35.64 -35.56 8.36
C LYS A 804 34.85 -34.62 9.24
#